data_AF-B7ASP4-F1
#
_entry.id   AF-B7ASP4-F1
#
_cell.length_a   1.000
_cell.length_b   1.000
_cell.length_c   1.000
_cell.angle_alpha   90.00
_cell.angle_beta   90.00
_cell.angle_gamma   90.00
#
_symmetry.space_group_name_H-M   'P 1'
#
loop_
_entity.id
_entity.type
_entity.pdbx_description
1 polymer ?
#
loop_
_entity_poly.entity_id
_entity_poly.type
_entity_poly.pdbx_seq_one_letter_code
_entity_poly.pdbx_strand_id
1 'polypeptide(L)'
;MWYAVTRCAVLLMSPGNIKGKLICVTVDAVVYVVLNIAAGNVAMQYIFWPGTIIAAASGSIRRAAYILAAEILLAGYLYIVRSVPVRIKNGTGLYCFSGMAVLMFFFARDIDGQYIGMLADNSGNAPMLLVFSILLMVAALVSVLIGMSGNDLRILQLQTQSAGSGATGRGLLDCGFSGFKCVDALIMITGTLAFFIMGITGLGTHTIPSSQLHIQADRNRDVVLDFGRDVTISKVEIFLGYEGKRTVSFSKLEDDAWNVFKSRQEVTAAYCWNEIKLDSTQKVLGCVFLDNDAYVGEMIFFDDKGNKILPQNAGAYMKLFDEQALYPEDETYYYRTMFDEVYHARTAYEFANDLPIYENTHPPLGKTIISIGIKMFGMNPFGWRFMSVVCGSFIVTLVYAFALRITGSRECAVFAMLLQMTEFMHFTLSRIATIDIMAAVFIIAMFYFMTAFMQTEKRAYLLLDGIVSGAAISVKWTGIYAGAGLAIIFLLWCLNKKNTLGSNDGILNNKVIKMNKDCGRNAYWLRLGAECLACFIIIPLIIYTLSYVQFAQVYTDKNAIEHVISNGKLMLSYHSKTIFEHPYASEWYEWIFDKKSLLDALTVNRDGSISSVATFAGPVVCWGGIVAFFHQIYRWSVKKDRVSAMLVIAYASLIIPWMFVKRTVFIYHYLTCLSILVLMISYSVRTGIRDGSKRKKVMIVTAIISIALFAMFYPVLSGADVPREYINAALKWLPGWRFV
;
A
#
# COMPACT_ATOMS: atom_id res chain seq x y z
N MET A 1 10.50 35.62 -27.92
CA MET A 1 11.11 35.53 -26.57
C MET A 1 11.45 36.95 -26.14
N TRP A 2 10.69 37.54 -25.21
CA TRP A 2 10.97 38.86 -24.62
C TRP A 2 10.87 38.72 -23.10
N TYR A 3 11.82 39.29 -22.36
CA TYR A 3 11.85 39.30 -20.90
C TYR A 3 11.39 40.66 -20.39
N ALA A 4 10.41 40.70 -19.49
CA ALA A 4 10.10 41.87 -18.69
C ALA A 4 10.02 41.46 -17.21
N VAL A 5 10.88 42.05 -16.39
CA VAL A 5 10.85 41.91 -14.92
C VAL A 5 10.28 43.21 -14.38
N THR A 6 9.08 43.19 -13.80
CA THR A 6 8.52 44.33 -13.07
C THR A 6 8.45 44.01 -11.57
N ARG A 7 9.14 44.83 -10.76
CA ARG A 7 9.00 44.86 -9.30
C ARG A 7 7.92 45.86 -8.93
N CYS A 8 6.84 45.41 -8.28
CA CYS A 8 5.89 46.31 -7.61
C CYS A 8 5.99 46.12 -6.09
N ALA A 9 6.22 47.21 -5.37
CA ALA A 9 6.16 47.27 -3.92
C ALA A 9 4.77 47.74 -3.49
N VAL A 10 4.10 47.02 -2.60
CA VAL A 10 2.86 47.48 -1.96
C VAL A 10 3.20 47.94 -0.54
N LEU A 11 3.06 49.23 -0.29
CA LEU A 11 3.13 49.84 1.04
C LEU A 11 1.74 49.77 1.69
N LEU A 12 1.61 49.07 2.81
CA LEU A 12 0.41 49.13 3.65
C LEU A 12 0.74 49.91 4.94
N MET A 13 0.16 51.09 5.09
CA MET A 13 0.07 51.81 6.37
C MET A 13 -1.23 51.40 7.07
N SER A 14 -1.14 51.06 8.36
CA SER A 14 -2.31 50.91 9.24
C SER A 14 -2.63 52.26 9.89
N PRO A 15 -3.86 52.77 9.83
CA PRO A 15 -4.26 53.92 10.62
C PRO A 15 -4.58 53.45 12.05
N GLY A 16 -3.71 53.76 13.00
CA GLY A 16 -3.94 53.51 14.43
C GLY A 16 -2.66 53.34 15.22
N ASN A 17 -2.37 54.32 16.09
CA ASN A 17 -1.22 54.41 16.98
C ASN A 17 -0.89 53.09 17.71
N ILE A 18 0.33 52.56 17.52
CA ILE A 18 1.39 52.36 18.54
C ILE A 18 2.67 51.87 17.83
N LYS A 19 3.67 52.76 17.79
CA LYS A 19 5.13 52.55 17.64
C LYS A 19 5.63 51.44 16.68
N GLY A 20 5.71 51.81 15.41
CA GLY A 20 6.89 51.65 14.53
C GLY A 20 7.56 50.28 14.39
N LYS A 21 7.18 49.51 13.37
CA LYS A 21 8.08 48.69 12.52
C LYS A 21 7.54 48.61 11.09
N LEU A 22 8.32 49.06 10.10
CA LEU A 22 8.07 48.84 8.68
C LEU A 22 8.28 47.34 8.38
N ILE A 23 7.32 46.66 7.77
CA ILE A 23 7.51 45.30 7.25
C ILE A 23 7.53 45.38 5.72
N CYS A 24 8.72 45.23 5.14
CA CYS A 24 8.90 45.06 3.70
C CYS A 24 8.72 43.56 3.37
N VAL A 25 7.68 43.21 2.62
CA VAL A 25 7.50 41.87 2.06
C VAL A 25 7.86 41.94 0.59
N THR A 26 9.03 41.42 0.22
CA THR A 26 9.39 41.13 -1.17
C THR A 26 9.09 39.66 -1.43
N VAL A 27 8.37 39.38 -2.52
CA VAL A 27 8.15 38.01 -3.04
C VAL A 27 8.62 38.03 -4.48
N ASP A 28 9.70 37.32 -4.80
CA ASP A 28 10.19 37.18 -6.16
C ASP A 28 9.29 36.20 -6.94
N ALA A 29 8.87 36.57 -8.15
CA ALA A 29 8.13 35.71 -9.08
C ALA A 29 8.76 35.76 -10.48
N VAL A 30 8.85 34.60 -11.14
CA VAL A 30 9.33 34.43 -12.52
C VAL A 30 8.17 33.91 -13.38
N VAL A 31 7.92 34.53 -14.53
CA VAL A 31 6.86 34.14 -15.48
C VAL A 31 7.47 33.49 -16.72
N TYR A 32 6.95 32.32 -17.11
CA TYR A 32 7.26 31.65 -18.38
C TYR A 32 6.05 31.72 -19.32
N VAL A 33 6.26 32.15 -20.56
CA VAL A 33 5.24 32.12 -21.61
C VAL A 33 5.86 31.54 -22.88
N VAL A 34 5.32 30.44 -23.38
CA VAL A 34 5.58 29.92 -24.72
C VAL A 34 4.25 29.93 -25.47
N LEU A 35 4.18 30.66 -26.59
CA LEU A 35 3.00 30.73 -27.45
C LEU A 35 3.25 29.90 -28.70
N ASN A 36 2.38 28.93 -28.99
CA ASN A 36 2.26 28.32 -30.31
C ASN A 36 0.85 28.63 -30.85
N ILE A 37 0.77 29.54 -31.81
CA ILE A 37 -0.49 30.18 -32.25
C ILE A 37 -1.18 29.37 -33.38
N ALA A 38 -0.63 28.22 -33.80
CA ALA A 38 -1.12 27.54 -35.00
C ALA A 38 -2.31 26.57 -34.80
N ALA A 39 -2.75 26.22 -33.58
CA ALA A 39 -3.70 25.12 -33.39
C ALA A 39 -4.89 25.39 -32.42
N GLY A 40 -5.17 26.63 -32.04
CA GLY A 40 -6.37 26.97 -31.25
C GLY A 40 -6.44 26.41 -29.81
N ASN A 41 -5.42 25.67 -29.35
CA ASN A 41 -5.35 25.14 -27.99
C ASN A 41 -4.39 25.96 -27.14
N VAL A 42 -4.88 26.49 -26.01
CA VAL A 42 -4.08 27.20 -25.01
C VAL A 42 -3.69 26.22 -23.90
N ALA A 43 -2.41 25.87 -23.81
CA ALA A 43 -1.85 25.22 -22.63
C ALA A 43 -1.15 26.28 -21.77
N MET A 44 -1.74 26.62 -20.62
CA MET A 44 -1.13 27.47 -19.61
C MET A 44 -0.76 26.65 -18.39
N GLN A 45 0.44 26.88 -17.85
CA GLN A 45 0.89 26.34 -16.57
C GLN A 45 1.17 27.53 -15.65
N TYR A 46 0.51 27.61 -14.48
CA TYR A 46 0.59 28.75 -13.56
C TYR A 46 0.73 28.35 -12.08
N ILE A 47 1.36 29.24 -11.31
CA ILE A 47 1.50 29.20 -9.84
C ILE A 47 1.00 30.55 -9.26
N PHE A 48 -0.26 30.53 -8.76
CA PHE A 48 -1.01 31.33 -7.75
C PHE A 48 -1.30 32.86 -7.81
N TRP A 49 -2.60 33.21 -7.96
CA TRP A 49 -3.47 34.01 -7.04
C TRP A 49 -5.00 33.80 -7.39
N PRO A 50 -5.99 33.66 -6.45
CA PRO A 50 -6.99 32.58 -6.62
C PRO A 50 -8.51 32.92 -6.67
N GLY A 51 -8.99 34.16 -6.59
CA GLY A 51 -10.44 34.38 -6.37
C GLY A 51 -11.36 34.14 -7.58
N THR A 52 -11.17 34.92 -8.64
CA THR A 52 -12.19 35.10 -9.69
C THR A 52 -12.06 34.09 -10.84
N ILE A 53 -10.88 33.48 -10.99
CA ILE A 53 -10.53 32.60 -12.12
C ILE A 53 -11.02 31.15 -11.87
N ILE A 54 -11.10 30.72 -10.60
CA ILE A 54 -11.48 29.34 -10.22
C ILE A 54 -12.96 29.03 -10.52
N ALA A 55 -13.85 30.00 -10.33
CA ALA A 55 -15.27 29.84 -10.67
C ALA A 55 -15.49 29.72 -12.18
N ALA A 56 -14.72 30.47 -12.98
CA ALA A 56 -14.80 30.45 -14.44
C ALA A 56 -14.18 29.18 -15.06
N ALA A 57 -13.13 28.62 -14.45
CA ALA A 57 -12.46 27.42 -14.95
C ALA A 57 -13.17 26.10 -14.54
N SER A 58 -13.90 26.09 -13.42
CA SER A 58 -14.52 24.86 -12.88
C SER A 58 -16.01 24.71 -13.23
N GLY A 59 -16.69 25.77 -13.69
CA GLY A 59 -18.09 25.73 -14.10
C GLY A 59 -19.10 25.42 -12.97
N SER A 60 -18.69 25.35 -11.69
CA SER A 60 -19.59 25.06 -10.58
C SER A 60 -19.11 25.63 -9.24
N ILE A 61 -20.03 26.31 -8.54
CA ILE A 61 -19.80 26.93 -7.23
C ILE A 61 -19.49 25.91 -6.13
N ARG A 62 -20.03 24.68 -6.23
CA ARG A 62 -19.71 23.59 -5.30
C ARG A 62 -18.25 23.13 -5.47
N ARG A 63 -17.73 23.10 -6.70
CA ARG A 63 -16.32 22.76 -7.01
C ARG A 63 -15.36 23.79 -6.43
N ALA A 64 -15.70 25.07 -6.55
CA ALA A 64 -14.94 26.15 -5.93
C ALA A 64 -14.90 26.03 -4.39
N ALA A 65 -15.98 25.59 -3.74
CA ALA A 65 -16.04 25.45 -2.28
C ALA A 65 -15.11 24.34 -1.74
N TYR A 66 -14.99 23.19 -2.42
CA TYR A 66 -14.07 22.12 -2.00
C TYR A 66 -12.60 22.51 -2.18
N ILE A 67 -12.27 23.15 -3.30
CA ILE A 67 -10.92 23.67 -3.57
C ILE A 67 -10.57 24.77 -2.56
N LEU A 68 -11.51 25.68 -2.29
CA LEU A 68 -11.35 26.73 -1.29
C LEU A 68 -11.20 26.16 0.13
N ALA A 69 -11.92 25.09 0.48
CA ALA A 69 -11.76 24.43 1.79
C ALA A 69 -10.38 23.78 1.93
N ALA A 70 -9.87 23.12 0.89
CA ALA A 70 -8.52 22.58 0.85
C ALA A 70 -7.45 23.70 0.93
N GLU A 71 -7.68 24.82 0.25
CA GLU A 71 -6.79 25.99 0.28
C GLU A 71 -6.85 26.76 1.62
N ILE A 72 -8.01 26.80 2.30
CA ILE A 72 -8.15 27.37 3.64
C ILE A 72 -7.44 26.50 4.67
N LEU A 73 -7.54 25.17 4.57
CA LEU A 73 -6.77 24.23 5.39
C LEU A 73 -5.25 24.40 5.14
N LEU A 74 -4.85 24.60 3.88
CA LEU A 74 -3.47 24.89 3.47
C LEU A 74 -2.98 26.24 4.02
N ALA A 75 -3.80 27.29 3.94
CA ALA A 75 -3.49 28.62 4.46
C ALA A 75 -3.42 28.63 5.99
N GLY A 76 -4.32 27.90 6.67
CA GLY A 76 -4.30 27.69 8.12
C GLY A 76 -3.03 26.96 8.56
N TYR A 77 -2.61 25.93 7.83
CA TYR A 77 -1.34 25.24 8.06
C TYR A 77 -0.13 26.17 7.84
N LEU A 78 -0.11 26.95 6.75
CA LEU A 78 0.96 27.91 6.47
C LEU A 78 1.03 29.03 7.52
N TYR A 79 -0.11 29.50 8.03
CA TYR A 79 -0.18 30.48 9.11
C TYR A 79 0.36 29.89 10.41
N ILE A 80 -0.03 28.65 10.78
CA ILE A 80 0.47 27.94 11.96
C ILE A 80 1.96 27.66 11.85
N VAL A 81 2.46 27.25 10.68
CA VAL A 81 3.89 26.99 10.44
C VAL A 81 4.72 28.27 10.45
N ARG A 82 4.20 29.40 9.93
CA ARG A 82 4.87 30.71 9.97
C ARG A 82 4.83 31.39 11.35
N SER A 83 3.83 31.07 12.18
CA SER A 83 3.70 31.60 13.55
C SER A 83 4.53 30.81 14.58
N VAL A 84 5.13 29.69 14.18
CA VAL A 84 6.25 29.09 14.92
C VAL A 84 7.54 29.77 14.43
N PRO A 85 8.41 30.30 15.31
CA PRO A 85 9.63 31.00 14.93
C PRO A 85 10.70 30.01 14.42
N VAL A 86 10.47 29.44 13.24
CA VAL A 86 11.43 28.61 12.51
C VAL A 86 11.88 29.40 11.29
N ARG A 87 13.14 29.85 11.28
CA ARG A 87 13.80 30.35 10.07
C ARG A 87 13.96 29.17 9.09
N ILE A 88 12.96 28.91 8.26
CA ILE A 88 13.04 27.98 7.14
C ILE A 88 13.88 28.66 6.06
N LYS A 89 15.19 28.44 6.07
CA LYS A 89 16.12 29.03 5.11
C LYS A 89 16.24 28.26 3.79
N ASN A 90 15.73 27.03 3.71
CA ASN A 90 15.92 26.18 2.53
C ASN A 90 14.57 25.65 2.02
N GLY A 91 14.35 25.75 0.71
CA GLY A 91 13.11 25.42 -0.03
C GLY A 91 12.60 23.97 0.06
N THR A 92 13.10 23.16 0.99
CA THR A 92 12.63 21.82 1.34
C THR A 92 11.13 21.74 1.62
N GLY A 93 10.52 22.79 2.19
CA GLY A 93 9.06 22.84 2.33
C GLY A 93 8.35 22.84 0.97
N LEU A 94 8.82 23.67 0.04
CA LEU A 94 8.25 23.86 -1.30
C LEU A 94 8.24 22.54 -2.11
N TYR A 95 9.28 21.72 -1.98
CA TYR A 95 9.38 20.42 -2.66
C TYR A 95 8.43 19.34 -2.09
N CYS A 96 8.21 19.34 -0.76
CA CYS A 96 7.19 18.50 -0.12
C CYS A 96 5.78 18.90 -0.59
N PHE A 97 5.53 20.21 -0.71
CA PHE A 97 4.25 20.74 -1.21
C PHE A 97 4.03 20.41 -2.67
N SER A 98 5.04 20.47 -3.55
CA SER A 98 4.87 20.07 -4.95
C SER A 98 4.58 18.58 -5.10
N GLY A 99 5.19 17.69 -4.30
CA GLY A 99 4.92 16.25 -4.36
C GLY A 99 3.52 15.88 -3.85
N MET A 100 3.10 16.43 -2.70
CA MET A 100 1.75 16.22 -2.17
C MET A 100 0.68 16.94 -3.00
N ALA A 101 0.94 18.14 -3.54
CA ALA A 101 0.02 18.84 -4.42
C ALA A 101 -0.12 18.11 -5.76
N VAL A 102 0.94 17.50 -6.29
CA VAL A 102 0.86 16.65 -7.49
C VAL A 102 0.06 15.37 -7.19
N LEU A 103 0.31 14.70 -6.06
CA LEU A 103 -0.48 13.54 -5.61
C LEU A 103 -1.96 13.91 -5.39
N MET A 104 -2.25 15.01 -4.71
CA MET A 104 -3.61 15.51 -4.46
C MET A 104 -4.26 16.05 -5.73
N PHE A 105 -3.49 16.58 -6.69
CA PHE A 105 -3.97 16.98 -8.00
C PHE A 105 -4.36 15.75 -8.83
N PHE A 106 -3.55 14.69 -8.80
CA PHE A 106 -3.92 13.40 -9.39
C PHE A 106 -5.12 12.78 -8.67
N PHE A 107 -5.17 12.80 -7.33
CA PHE A 107 -6.31 12.33 -6.54
C PHE A 107 -7.60 13.11 -6.85
N ALA A 108 -7.51 14.44 -6.94
CA ALA A 108 -8.65 15.31 -7.23
C ALA A 108 -9.13 15.20 -8.68
N ARG A 109 -8.21 15.01 -9.65
CA ARG A 109 -8.57 14.71 -11.05
C ARG A 109 -9.06 13.28 -11.24
N ASP A 110 -8.64 12.35 -10.38
CA ASP A 110 -9.09 10.95 -10.37
C ASP A 110 -10.48 10.79 -9.74
N ILE A 111 -10.83 11.63 -8.76
CA ILE A 111 -12.20 11.79 -8.25
C ILE A 111 -13.15 12.38 -9.32
N ASP A 112 -12.62 13.14 -10.29
CA ASP A 112 -13.40 13.79 -11.36
C ASP A 112 -13.31 13.05 -12.71
N GLY A 113 -12.68 11.86 -12.77
CA GLY A 113 -12.67 10.99 -13.95
C GLY A 113 -11.94 11.52 -15.20
N GLN A 114 -11.10 12.57 -15.10
CA GLN A 114 -10.73 13.36 -16.29
C GLN A 114 -9.28 13.29 -16.80
N TYR A 115 -8.34 12.50 -16.28
CA TYR A 115 -6.95 12.55 -16.84
C TYR A 115 -6.20 11.25 -17.10
N ILE A 116 -6.59 10.11 -16.54
CA ILE A 116 -5.82 8.88 -16.75
C ILE A 116 -6.18 8.22 -18.11
N GLY A 117 -7.45 8.28 -18.53
CA GLY A 117 -7.87 7.76 -19.84
C GLY A 117 -7.15 8.42 -21.04
N MET A 118 -6.84 9.72 -20.96
CA MET A 118 -6.14 10.43 -22.05
C MET A 118 -4.62 10.16 -22.10
N LEU A 119 -4.01 9.63 -21.03
CA LEU A 119 -2.61 9.19 -21.04
C LEU A 119 -2.47 7.72 -21.48
N ALA A 120 -3.54 6.92 -21.32
CA ALA A 120 -3.62 5.54 -21.77
C ALA A 120 -3.89 5.43 -23.29
N ASP A 121 -4.49 6.45 -23.90
CA ASP A 121 -4.67 6.49 -25.36
C ASP A 121 -3.37 6.90 -26.08
N ASN A 122 -2.70 5.89 -26.66
CA ASN A 122 -1.86 5.98 -27.86
C ASN A 122 -0.51 6.72 -27.80
N SER A 123 0.18 6.80 -26.67
CA SER A 123 1.62 7.10 -26.73
C SER A 123 2.44 6.28 -25.73
N GLY A 124 3.34 5.45 -26.23
CA GLY A 124 4.27 4.60 -25.46
C GLY A 124 5.23 5.33 -24.50
N ASN A 125 4.94 6.60 -24.16
CA ASN A 125 5.66 7.44 -23.19
C ASN A 125 5.02 7.42 -21.79
N ALA A 126 3.81 6.88 -21.62
CA ALA A 126 3.14 6.76 -20.32
C ALA A 126 3.96 5.99 -19.24
N PRO A 127 4.69 4.91 -19.55
CA PRO A 127 5.53 4.21 -18.57
C PRO A 127 6.68 5.08 -18.05
N MET A 128 7.29 5.92 -18.91
CA MET A 128 8.42 6.78 -18.55
C MET A 128 8.02 7.95 -17.64
N LEU A 129 6.89 8.61 -17.95
CA LEU A 129 6.33 9.68 -17.11
C LEU A 129 5.91 9.16 -15.73
N LEU A 130 5.47 7.90 -15.66
CA LEU A 130 5.08 7.27 -14.42
C LEU A 130 6.27 6.82 -13.58
N VAL A 131 7.29 6.19 -14.19
CA VAL A 131 8.57 5.91 -13.52
C VAL A 131 9.16 7.22 -12.99
N PHE A 132 9.10 8.30 -13.77
CA PHE A 132 9.53 9.62 -13.33
C PHE A 132 8.68 10.15 -12.16
N SER A 133 7.36 9.95 -12.18
CA SER A 133 6.46 10.34 -11.09
C SER A 133 6.68 9.55 -9.80
N ILE A 134 7.00 8.26 -9.91
CA ILE A 134 7.39 7.41 -8.77
C ILE A 134 8.75 7.85 -8.23
N LEU A 135 9.73 8.11 -9.10
CA LEU A 135 11.02 8.67 -8.69
C LEU A 135 10.87 10.02 -8.00
N LEU A 136 9.96 10.88 -8.47
CA LEU A 136 9.63 12.16 -7.83
C LEU A 136 8.90 11.97 -6.50
N MET A 137 7.99 10.99 -6.38
CA MET A 137 7.31 10.67 -5.13
C MET A 137 8.29 10.13 -4.08
N VAL A 138 9.16 9.19 -4.46
CA VAL A 138 10.23 8.67 -3.61
C VAL A 138 11.18 9.80 -3.22
N ALA A 139 11.59 10.66 -4.16
CA ALA A 139 12.43 11.81 -3.89
C ALA A 139 11.76 12.83 -2.95
N ALA A 140 10.45 13.07 -3.09
CA ALA A 140 9.67 13.94 -2.22
C ALA A 140 9.57 13.37 -0.79
N LEU A 141 9.31 12.07 -0.65
CA LEU A 141 9.24 11.38 0.64
C LEU A 141 10.61 11.34 1.34
N VAL A 142 11.67 11.05 0.59
CA VAL A 142 13.05 11.14 1.07
C VAL A 142 13.38 12.57 1.47
N SER A 143 12.90 13.57 0.73
CA SER A 143 13.04 15.00 1.08
C SER A 143 12.25 15.38 2.34
N VAL A 144 11.08 14.78 2.59
CA VAL A 144 10.34 14.93 3.86
C VAL A 144 11.17 14.36 5.00
N LEU A 145 11.64 13.12 4.88
CA LEU A 145 12.47 12.47 5.91
C LEU A 145 13.72 13.30 6.22
N ILE A 146 14.41 13.80 5.19
CA ILE A 146 15.59 14.64 5.32
C ILE A 146 15.26 16.02 5.89
N GLY A 147 14.24 16.70 5.35
CA GLY A 147 13.81 18.03 5.78
C GLY A 147 13.35 18.06 7.24
N MET A 148 12.65 17.02 7.70
CA MET A 148 12.28 16.87 9.11
C MET A 148 13.47 16.60 10.03
N SER A 149 14.57 16.06 9.49
CA SER A 149 15.83 15.84 10.21
C SER A 149 16.79 17.05 10.20
N GLY A 150 16.64 17.97 9.24
CA GLY A 150 17.63 19.02 8.95
C GLY A 150 17.86 20.10 10.02
N ASN A 151 17.01 20.20 11.04
CA ASN A 151 17.23 21.12 12.18
C ASN A 151 18.04 20.50 13.33
N ASP A 152 18.39 19.21 13.24
CA ASP A 152 19.14 18.54 14.29
C ASP A 152 20.62 19.03 14.34
N LEU A 153 21.14 19.57 13.22
CA LEU A 153 22.51 20.06 13.08
C LEU A 153 22.86 21.31 13.89
N ARG A 154 21.96 22.31 13.97
CA ARG A 154 22.28 23.59 14.63
C ARG A 154 22.16 23.52 16.15
N ILE A 155 21.21 22.74 16.65
CA ILE A 155 21.03 22.58 18.10
C ILE A 155 22.15 21.69 18.68
N LEU A 156 22.59 20.66 17.96
CA LEU A 156 23.72 19.82 18.38
C LEU A 156 25.07 20.53 18.24
N GLN A 157 25.33 21.31 17.20
CA GLN A 157 26.60 22.06 17.08
C GLN A 157 26.77 23.12 18.18
N LEU A 158 25.68 23.80 18.57
CA LEU A 158 25.69 24.72 19.72
C LEU A 158 25.85 23.98 21.06
N GLN A 159 25.42 22.72 21.16
CA GLN A 159 25.60 21.89 22.36
C GLN A 159 27.01 21.29 22.47
N THR A 160 27.66 20.92 21.37
CA THR A 160 29.02 20.37 21.38
C THR A 160 30.09 21.43 21.64
N GLN A 161 29.86 22.69 21.29
CA GLN A 161 30.80 23.78 21.61
C GLN A 161 30.66 24.28 23.05
N SER A 162 29.53 24.06 23.73
CA SER A 162 29.31 24.51 25.11
C SER A 162 29.52 23.45 26.18
N ALA A 163 29.81 22.19 25.80
CA ALA A 163 29.98 21.10 26.73
C ALA A 163 31.44 20.62 26.71
N GLY A 164 32.25 21.21 27.59
CA GLY A 164 33.51 20.60 28.02
C GLY A 164 33.25 19.20 28.59
N SER A 165 34.25 18.33 28.41
CA SER A 165 34.34 16.95 28.90
C SER A 165 33.59 16.69 30.21
N GLY A 166 32.39 16.12 30.11
CA GLY A 166 31.58 15.75 31.26
C GLY A 166 30.30 15.08 30.79
N ALA A 167 30.13 13.81 31.17
CA ALA A 167 28.97 13.00 30.85
C ALA A 167 27.66 13.75 31.19
N THR A 168 26.98 14.28 30.17
CA THR A 168 25.76 15.08 30.31
C THR A 168 24.59 14.39 29.60
N GLY A 169 23.42 14.43 30.25
CA GLY A 169 22.28 13.54 30.07
C GLY A 169 21.84 13.28 28.62
N ARG A 170 21.96 12.01 28.22
CA ARG A 170 21.39 11.45 26.98
C ARG A 170 19.87 11.39 27.07
N GLY A 171 19.18 11.84 26.02
CA GLY A 171 17.73 11.70 25.90
C GLY A 171 17.26 10.24 25.98
N LEU A 172 16.00 10.02 26.38
CA LEU A 172 15.41 8.71 26.69
C LEU A 172 15.51 7.65 25.56
N LEU A 173 15.73 8.07 24.32
CA LEU A 173 15.93 7.26 23.10
C LEU A 173 17.12 7.80 22.27
N ASP A 174 18.11 8.40 22.91
CA ASP A 174 19.28 8.95 22.22
C ASP A 174 20.19 7.81 21.70
N CYS A 175 19.92 7.41 20.46
CA CYS A 175 20.62 6.33 19.76
C CYS A 175 21.83 6.85 18.95
N GLY A 176 22.20 8.12 19.09
CA GLY A 176 23.19 8.77 18.25
C GLY A 176 22.70 9.04 16.82
N PHE A 177 21.39 9.05 16.58
CA PHE A 177 20.82 9.47 15.31
C PHE A 177 20.97 10.98 15.13
N SER A 178 21.77 11.39 14.14
CA SER A 178 22.09 12.79 13.87
C SER A 178 21.30 13.38 12.69
N GLY A 179 20.17 12.77 12.34
CA GLY A 179 19.42 13.08 11.12
C GLY A 179 19.92 12.34 9.87
N PHE A 180 19.16 12.48 8.77
CA PHE A 180 19.50 11.90 7.47
C PHE A 180 20.49 12.79 6.73
N LYS A 181 21.52 12.18 6.13
CA LYS A 181 22.47 12.82 5.22
C LYS A 181 22.07 12.56 3.77
N CYS A 182 22.63 13.29 2.81
CA CYS A 182 22.37 13.07 1.38
C CYS A 182 22.69 11.63 0.93
N VAL A 183 23.70 10.99 1.53
CA VAL A 183 24.03 9.59 1.26
C VAL A 183 22.89 8.65 1.66
N ASP A 184 22.17 8.96 2.74
CA ASP A 184 21.01 8.16 3.18
C ASP A 184 19.87 8.26 2.17
N ALA A 185 19.70 9.44 1.53
CA ALA A 185 18.77 9.67 0.43
C ALA A 185 19.06 8.72 -0.75
N LEU A 186 20.32 8.70 -1.18
CA LEU A 186 20.78 7.90 -2.30
C LEU A 186 20.59 6.40 -2.02
N ILE A 187 20.92 5.94 -0.81
CA ILE A 187 20.73 4.53 -0.40
C ILE A 187 19.25 4.15 -0.44
N MET A 188 18.38 4.97 0.15
CA MET A 188 16.94 4.72 0.15
C MET A 188 16.38 4.67 -1.27
N ILE A 189 16.71 5.65 -2.13
CA ILE A 189 16.26 5.67 -3.52
C ILE A 189 16.76 4.43 -4.27
N THR A 190 18.04 4.08 -4.12
CA THR A 190 18.64 2.94 -4.82
C THR A 190 18.02 1.62 -4.36
N GLY A 191 17.88 1.40 -3.05
CA GLY A 191 17.27 0.18 -2.51
C GLY A 191 15.80 0.04 -2.89
N THR A 192 15.04 1.12 -2.82
CA THR A 192 13.64 1.16 -3.24
C THR A 192 13.48 0.91 -4.73
N LEU A 193 14.31 1.52 -5.58
CA LEU A 193 14.25 1.30 -7.02
C LEU A 193 14.64 -0.15 -7.38
N ALA A 194 15.67 -0.69 -6.73
CA ALA A 194 16.08 -2.08 -6.94
C ALA A 194 14.96 -3.06 -6.57
N PHE A 195 14.30 -2.87 -5.42
CA PHE A 195 13.16 -3.69 -5.02
C PHE A 195 11.96 -3.49 -5.96
N PHE A 196 11.67 -2.25 -6.38
CA PHE A 196 10.58 -1.95 -7.29
C PHE A 196 10.76 -2.65 -8.64
N ILE A 197 11.97 -2.60 -9.22
CA ILE A 197 12.31 -3.31 -10.46
C ILE A 197 12.12 -4.82 -10.28
N MET A 198 12.60 -5.37 -9.16
CA MET A 198 12.45 -6.80 -8.86
C MET A 198 10.97 -7.20 -8.69
N GLY A 199 10.16 -6.35 -8.06
CA GLY A 199 8.75 -6.59 -7.80
C GLY A 199 7.87 -6.47 -9.05
N ILE A 200 8.18 -5.54 -9.95
CA ILE A 200 7.39 -5.33 -11.18
C ILE A 200 7.75 -6.32 -12.31
N THR A 201 8.93 -6.95 -12.21
CA THR A 201 9.36 -7.97 -13.18
C THR A 201 8.44 -9.19 -13.09
N GLY A 202 7.76 -9.53 -14.20
CA GLY A 202 6.82 -10.64 -14.25
C GLY A 202 5.55 -10.40 -13.42
N LEU A 203 5.13 -9.15 -13.20
CA LEU A 203 4.00 -8.86 -12.32
C LEU A 203 2.66 -9.44 -12.83
N GLY A 204 2.47 -9.49 -14.15
CA GLY A 204 1.28 -10.03 -14.79
C GLY A 204 1.12 -9.50 -16.22
N THR A 205 0.17 -10.06 -16.95
CA THR A 205 -0.20 -9.58 -18.28
C THR A 205 -0.84 -8.19 -18.24
N HIS A 206 -0.64 -7.43 -19.32
CA HIS A 206 -1.28 -6.13 -19.57
C HIS A 206 -2.59 -6.25 -20.36
N THR A 207 -2.92 -7.46 -20.82
CA THR A 207 -4.07 -7.72 -21.68
C THR A 207 -4.82 -8.95 -21.19
N ILE A 208 -6.14 -8.81 -21.06
CA ILE A 208 -7.10 -9.87 -20.82
C ILE A 208 -8.32 -9.61 -21.72
N PRO A 209 -9.20 -10.60 -21.98
CA PRO A 209 -10.43 -10.34 -22.69
C PRO A 209 -11.24 -9.21 -22.06
N SER A 210 -11.70 -8.30 -22.90
CA SER A 210 -12.33 -7.04 -22.57
C SER A 210 -13.71 -6.87 -23.21
N SER A 211 -13.98 -7.56 -24.33
CA SER A 211 -15.30 -7.64 -24.93
C SER A 211 -16.22 -8.44 -24.00
N GLN A 212 -17.49 -8.03 -23.88
CA GLN A 212 -18.48 -8.73 -23.07
C GLN A 212 -19.85 -8.74 -23.74
N LEU A 213 -20.43 -9.93 -23.86
CA LEU A 213 -21.82 -10.15 -24.19
C LEU A 213 -22.68 -10.04 -22.93
N HIS A 214 -23.68 -9.18 -22.97
CA HIS A 214 -24.68 -9.02 -21.93
C HIS A 214 -25.88 -9.92 -22.24
N ILE A 215 -26.14 -10.86 -21.33
CA ILE A 215 -27.21 -11.85 -21.43
C ILE A 215 -28.26 -11.50 -20.38
N GLN A 216 -29.49 -11.25 -20.81
CA GLN A 216 -30.61 -10.91 -19.94
C GLN A 216 -31.69 -11.99 -19.98
N ALA A 217 -32.33 -12.20 -18.84
CA ALA A 217 -33.37 -13.22 -18.66
C ALA A 217 -34.54 -13.13 -19.65
N ASP A 218 -34.87 -11.93 -20.13
CA ASP A 218 -35.99 -11.61 -21.00
C ASP A 218 -35.62 -11.47 -22.49
N ARG A 219 -34.33 -11.33 -22.80
CA ARG A 219 -33.79 -11.17 -24.17
C ARG A 219 -32.40 -11.80 -24.23
N ASN A 220 -32.25 -12.90 -24.98
CA ASN A 220 -30.97 -13.57 -25.29
C ASN A 220 -30.38 -14.50 -24.20
N ARG A 221 -31.23 -15.22 -23.46
CA ARG A 221 -30.77 -16.23 -22.48
C ARG A 221 -30.03 -17.41 -23.13
N ASP A 222 -30.39 -17.72 -24.37
CA ASP A 222 -29.95 -18.91 -25.08
C ASP A 222 -28.92 -18.53 -26.15
N VAL A 223 -27.68 -18.94 -25.94
CA VAL A 223 -26.63 -18.90 -26.96
C VAL A 223 -26.68 -20.22 -27.72
N VAL A 224 -27.08 -20.18 -28.98
CA VAL A 224 -27.24 -21.37 -29.84
C VAL A 224 -26.10 -21.39 -30.84
N LEU A 225 -25.19 -22.35 -30.69
CA LEU A 225 -23.98 -22.47 -31.50
C LEU A 225 -24.14 -23.62 -32.50
N ASP A 226 -24.04 -23.31 -33.79
CA ASP A 226 -24.07 -24.30 -34.88
C ASP A 226 -22.66 -24.50 -35.43
N PHE A 227 -22.16 -25.73 -35.34
CA PHE A 227 -20.84 -26.11 -35.84
C PHE A 227 -20.89 -26.59 -37.30
N GLY A 228 -22.07 -26.71 -37.89
CA GLY A 228 -22.33 -27.14 -39.28
C GLY A 228 -22.10 -28.63 -39.54
N ARG A 229 -21.43 -29.32 -38.62
CA ARG A 229 -21.15 -30.77 -38.61
C ARG A 229 -21.15 -31.29 -37.19
N ASP A 230 -21.28 -32.61 -37.03
CA ASP A 230 -21.07 -33.23 -35.72
C ASP A 230 -19.62 -33.02 -35.28
N VAL A 231 -19.47 -32.40 -34.12
CA VAL A 231 -18.18 -32.19 -33.47
C VAL A 231 -18.21 -32.78 -32.07
N THR A 232 -17.14 -33.49 -31.70
CA THR A 232 -16.91 -33.90 -30.32
C THR A 232 -16.26 -32.74 -29.58
N ILE A 233 -16.94 -32.22 -28.56
CA ILE A 233 -16.45 -31.15 -27.71
C ILE A 233 -16.03 -31.77 -26.37
N SER A 234 -14.73 -31.74 -26.09
CA SER A 234 -14.18 -32.24 -24.83
C SER A 234 -14.43 -31.26 -23.70
N LYS A 235 -14.12 -29.98 -23.92
CA LYS A 235 -14.28 -28.91 -22.94
C LYS A 235 -14.61 -27.56 -23.56
N VAL A 236 -15.11 -26.66 -22.71
CA VAL A 236 -15.24 -25.25 -22.98
C VAL A 236 -14.49 -24.45 -21.91
N GLU A 237 -13.81 -23.41 -22.34
CA GLU A 237 -13.20 -22.39 -21.48
C GLU A 237 -14.05 -21.13 -21.58
N ILE A 238 -14.51 -20.61 -20.44
CA ILE A 238 -15.34 -19.40 -20.38
C ILE A 238 -14.60 -18.33 -19.57
N PHE A 239 -14.33 -17.19 -20.21
CA PHE A 239 -13.81 -16.02 -19.53
C PHE A 239 -14.95 -15.18 -18.97
N LEU A 240 -14.95 -14.95 -17.66
CA LEU A 240 -15.91 -14.07 -17.01
C LEU A 240 -15.34 -12.67 -16.80
N GLY A 241 -16.19 -11.67 -16.98
CA GLY A 241 -15.94 -10.28 -16.63
C GLY A 241 -15.97 -10.01 -15.13
N TYR A 242 -16.42 -8.80 -14.76
CA TYR A 242 -16.44 -8.34 -13.36
C TYR A 242 -17.43 -9.10 -12.47
N GLU A 243 -18.50 -9.65 -13.06
CA GLU A 243 -19.49 -10.41 -12.31
C GLU A 243 -19.08 -11.87 -12.14
N GLY A 244 -18.33 -12.14 -11.07
CA GLY A 244 -18.00 -13.52 -10.68
C GLY A 244 -19.24 -14.32 -10.23
N LYS A 245 -19.18 -15.65 -10.42
CA LYS A 245 -20.23 -16.66 -10.16
C LYS A 245 -21.40 -16.61 -11.15
N ARG A 246 -21.32 -17.38 -12.22
CA ARG A 246 -22.42 -17.59 -13.17
C ARG A 246 -22.79 -19.06 -13.25
N THR A 247 -24.05 -19.33 -13.57
CA THR A 247 -24.55 -20.69 -13.76
C THR A 247 -24.95 -20.88 -15.21
N VAL A 248 -24.34 -21.87 -15.87
CA VAL A 248 -24.62 -22.19 -17.28
C VAL A 248 -25.07 -23.64 -17.43
N SER A 249 -26.04 -23.90 -18.30
CA SER A 249 -26.44 -25.24 -18.71
C SER A 249 -26.17 -25.45 -20.19
N PHE A 250 -25.83 -26.68 -20.56
CA PHE A 250 -25.57 -27.09 -21.92
C PHE A 250 -26.59 -28.14 -22.38
N SER A 251 -27.14 -27.89 -23.56
CA SER A 251 -28.09 -28.77 -24.24
C SER A 251 -27.62 -29.06 -25.67
N LYS A 252 -28.05 -30.21 -26.19
CA LYS A 252 -27.87 -30.58 -27.60
C LYS A 252 -29.24 -30.66 -28.26
N LEU A 253 -29.29 -30.37 -29.56
CA LEU A 253 -30.50 -30.52 -30.37
C LEU A 253 -30.52 -31.92 -30.99
N GLU A 254 -31.52 -32.73 -30.65
CA GLU A 254 -31.74 -34.09 -31.18
C GLU A 254 -33.22 -34.25 -31.54
N ASP A 255 -33.52 -34.75 -32.73
CA ASP A 255 -34.90 -34.97 -33.21
C ASP A 255 -35.82 -33.74 -33.01
N ASP A 256 -35.31 -32.55 -33.35
CA ASP A 256 -35.97 -31.24 -33.16
C ASP A 256 -36.34 -30.89 -31.70
N ALA A 257 -35.77 -31.60 -30.72
CA ALA A 257 -35.94 -31.37 -29.29
C ALA A 257 -34.62 -31.04 -28.59
N TRP A 258 -34.67 -30.11 -27.63
CA TRP A 258 -33.51 -29.76 -26.81
C TRP A 258 -33.34 -30.72 -25.64
N ASN A 259 -32.22 -31.44 -25.61
CA ASN A 259 -31.85 -32.34 -24.52
C ASN A 259 -30.71 -31.75 -23.69
N VAL A 260 -30.98 -31.42 -22.43
CA VAL A 260 -29.96 -30.93 -21.48
C VAL A 260 -29.09 -32.10 -21.02
N PHE A 261 -27.78 -32.03 -21.31
CA PHE A 261 -26.83 -33.09 -20.92
C PHE A 261 -25.87 -32.65 -19.81
N LYS A 262 -25.67 -31.33 -19.64
CA LYS A 262 -24.95 -30.75 -18.49
C LYS A 262 -25.79 -29.62 -17.92
N SER A 263 -26.34 -29.83 -16.73
CA SER A 263 -27.21 -28.84 -16.09
C SER A 263 -26.44 -28.07 -15.00
N ARG A 264 -26.72 -26.77 -14.88
CA ARG A 264 -26.29 -25.91 -13.77
C ARG A 264 -24.80 -25.99 -13.41
N GLN A 265 -23.92 -25.84 -14.39
CA GLN A 265 -22.49 -25.74 -14.16
C GLN A 265 -22.14 -24.36 -13.60
N GLU A 266 -21.37 -24.32 -12.51
CA GLU A 266 -20.94 -23.07 -11.89
C GLU A 266 -19.61 -22.57 -12.48
N VAL A 267 -19.55 -21.28 -12.78
CA VAL A 267 -18.39 -20.56 -13.32
C VAL A 267 -18.00 -19.50 -12.30
N THR A 268 -16.97 -19.74 -11.50
CA THR A 268 -16.80 -19.03 -10.23
C THR A 268 -15.73 -17.94 -10.22
N ALA A 269 -14.74 -17.99 -11.12
CA ALA A 269 -13.60 -17.07 -11.09
C ALA A 269 -13.81 -15.88 -12.03
N ALA A 270 -13.83 -14.66 -11.46
CA ALA A 270 -13.87 -13.41 -12.22
C ALA A 270 -12.49 -13.10 -12.82
N TYR A 271 -12.45 -12.52 -14.02
CA TYR A 271 -11.22 -12.18 -14.73
C TYR A 271 -10.25 -13.36 -14.90
N CYS A 272 -10.80 -14.56 -15.09
CA CYS A 272 -10.07 -15.81 -15.30
C CYS A 272 -10.80 -16.65 -16.34
N TRP A 273 -10.08 -17.57 -16.97
CA TRP A 273 -10.68 -18.64 -17.76
C TRP A 273 -11.18 -19.74 -16.83
N ASN A 274 -12.40 -20.20 -17.08
CA ASN A 274 -13.04 -21.23 -16.28
C ASN A 274 -13.31 -22.45 -17.18
N GLU A 275 -12.67 -23.57 -16.84
CA GLU A 275 -12.84 -24.82 -17.57
C GLU A 275 -14.13 -25.52 -17.17
N ILE A 276 -14.91 -25.97 -18.16
CA ILE A 276 -16.03 -26.89 -17.99
C ILE A 276 -15.86 -28.07 -18.95
N LYS A 277 -15.82 -29.28 -18.40
CA LYS A 277 -15.80 -30.52 -19.19
C LYS A 277 -17.20 -30.86 -19.70
N LEU A 278 -17.29 -31.07 -21.01
CA LEU A 278 -18.54 -31.39 -21.71
C LEU A 278 -18.57 -32.85 -22.16
N ASP A 279 -17.48 -33.32 -22.79
CA ASP A 279 -17.30 -34.68 -23.31
C ASP A 279 -18.52 -35.19 -24.09
N SER A 280 -19.00 -34.38 -25.05
CA SER A 280 -20.23 -34.63 -25.80
C SER A 280 -20.07 -34.39 -27.30
N THR A 281 -20.82 -35.13 -28.12
CA THR A 281 -20.85 -34.94 -29.58
C THR A 281 -22.20 -34.37 -30.01
N GLN A 282 -22.15 -33.26 -30.74
CA GLN A 282 -23.33 -32.58 -31.26
C GLN A 282 -22.97 -31.71 -32.47
N LYS A 283 -23.95 -31.48 -33.34
CA LYS A 283 -23.87 -30.45 -34.39
C LYS A 283 -24.25 -29.06 -33.87
N VAL A 284 -25.28 -28.99 -33.02
CA VAL A 284 -25.81 -27.75 -32.44
C VAL A 284 -25.76 -27.84 -30.92
N LEU A 285 -25.16 -26.82 -30.29
CA LEU A 285 -25.00 -26.69 -28.85
C LEU A 285 -25.80 -25.50 -28.35
N GLY A 286 -26.65 -25.71 -27.36
CA GLY A 286 -27.32 -24.66 -26.60
C GLY A 286 -26.54 -24.38 -25.31
N CYS A 287 -26.25 -23.12 -25.06
CA CYS A 287 -25.65 -22.61 -23.84
C CYS A 287 -26.63 -21.64 -23.17
N VAL A 288 -27.18 -22.02 -22.02
CA VAL A 288 -28.21 -21.26 -21.31
C VAL A 288 -27.65 -20.75 -19.99
N PHE A 289 -27.45 -19.44 -19.89
CA PHE A 289 -27.07 -18.79 -18.63
C PHE A 289 -28.33 -18.61 -17.77
N LEU A 290 -28.30 -19.13 -16.54
CA LEU A 290 -29.49 -19.23 -15.69
C LEU A 290 -29.69 -18.00 -14.79
N ASP A 291 -28.69 -17.13 -14.70
CA ASP A 291 -28.75 -15.90 -13.93
C ASP A 291 -29.64 -14.86 -14.63
N ASN A 292 -30.20 -13.94 -13.85
CA ASN A 292 -31.09 -12.90 -14.40
C ASN A 292 -30.33 -11.93 -15.34
N ASP A 293 -29.05 -11.73 -15.04
CA ASP A 293 -28.14 -10.84 -15.75
C ASP A 293 -26.74 -11.47 -15.75
N ALA A 294 -26.12 -11.61 -16.91
CA ALA A 294 -24.80 -12.18 -17.05
C ALA A 294 -23.94 -11.46 -18.10
N TYR A 295 -22.73 -11.07 -17.69
CA TYR A 295 -21.69 -10.57 -18.58
C TYR A 295 -20.67 -11.67 -18.82
N VAL A 296 -20.66 -12.19 -20.04
CA VAL A 296 -19.74 -13.25 -20.48
C VAL A 296 -18.74 -12.61 -21.40
N GLY A 297 -17.45 -12.78 -21.08
CA GLY A 297 -16.37 -12.22 -21.87
C GLY A 297 -16.19 -13.04 -23.14
N GLU A 298 -15.48 -14.15 -23.03
CA GLU A 298 -14.97 -14.91 -24.17
C GLU A 298 -15.21 -16.41 -23.96
N MET A 299 -15.36 -17.19 -25.05
CA MET A 299 -15.58 -18.63 -25.01
C MET A 299 -14.67 -19.36 -26.01
N ILE A 300 -14.08 -20.47 -25.58
CA ILE A 300 -13.28 -21.35 -26.45
C ILE A 300 -13.72 -22.79 -26.26
N PHE A 301 -14.09 -23.44 -27.35
CA PHE A 301 -14.42 -24.86 -27.36
C PHE A 301 -13.22 -25.67 -27.85
N PHE A 302 -13.00 -26.84 -27.27
CA PHE A 302 -11.89 -27.73 -27.62
C PHE A 302 -12.41 -29.10 -28.05
N ASP A 303 -11.76 -29.71 -29.04
CA ASP A 303 -11.98 -31.10 -29.41
C ASP A 303 -11.22 -32.07 -28.47
N ASP A 304 -11.36 -33.36 -28.71
CA ASP A 304 -10.66 -34.44 -27.99
C ASP A 304 -9.13 -34.41 -28.18
N LYS A 305 -8.65 -33.71 -29.21
CA LYS A 305 -7.22 -33.52 -29.52
C LYS A 305 -6.67 -32.20 -28.99
N GLY A 306 -7.49 -31.37 -28.35
CA GLY A 306 -7.09 -30.06 -27.83
C GLY A 306 -7.03 -28.94 -28.88
N ASN A 307 -7.59 -29.13 -30.07
CA ASN A 307 -7.72 -28.06 -31.06
C ASN A 307 -8.92 -27.17 -30.73
N LYS A 308 -8.77 -25.85 -30.96
CA LYS A 308 -9.86 -24.87 -30.82
C LYS A 308 -10.91 -25.12 -31.91
N ILE A 309 -12.19 -25.17 -31.52
CA ILE A 309 -13.34 -25.32 -32.41
C ILE A 309 -14.10 -23.99 -32.44
N LEU A 310 -14.36 -23.46 -33.64
CA LEU A 310 -15.16 -22.26 -33.84
C LEU A 310 -16.53 -22.61 -34.45
N PRO A 311 -17.65 -22.16 -33.86
CA PRO A 311 -18.98 -22.29 -34.46
C PRO A 311 -19.07 -21.54 -35.80
N GLN A 312 -19.82 -22.07 -36.77
CA GLN A 312 -20.04 -21.39 -38.06
C GLN A 312 -20.79 -20.06 -37.88
N ASN A 313 -21.69 -20.01 -36.90
CA ASN A 313 -22.45 -18.82 -36.55
C ASN A 313 -21.77 -17.94 -35.48
N ALA A 314 -20.46 -18.10 -35.23
CA ALA A 314 -19.72 -17.29 -34.26
C ALA A 314 -19.87 -15.78 -34.50
N GLY A 315 -20.04 -15.35 -35.77
CA GLY A 315 -20.29 -13.94 -36.11
C GLY A 315 -21.58 -13.35 -35.50
N ALA A 316 -22.59 -14.19 -35.20
CA ALA A 316 -23.80 -13.74 -34.50
C ALA A 316 -23.55 -13.47 -33.01
N TYR A 317 -22.48 -14.06 -32.46
CA TYR A 317 -22.05 -13.95 -31.08
C TYR A 317 -20.62 -13.40 -31.00
N MET A 318 -20.29 -12.42 -31.86
CA MET A 318 -18.92 -11.94 -32.08
C MET A 318 -18.12 -11.70 -30.79
N LYS A 319 -18.75 -11.07 -29.78
CA LYS A 319 -18.11 -10.75 -28.50
C LYS A 319 -17.69 -11.97 -27.67
N LEU A 320 -18.19 -13.17 -27.97
CA LEU A 320 -17.79 -14.40 -27.29
C LEU A 320 -16.63 -15.10 -27.99
N PHE A 321 -16.18 -14.60 -29.15
CA PHE A 321 -15.26 -15.30 -30.04
C PHE A 321 -14.20 -14.36 -30.67
N ASP A 322 -14.12 -13.08 -30.27
CA ASP A 322 -13.28 -12.06 -30.91
C ASP A 322 -11.88 -11.92 -30.28
N GLU A 323 -11.67 -12.44 -29.07
CA GLU A 323 -10.43 -12.32 -28.30
C GLU A 323 -9.80 -13.69 -27.94
N GLN A 324 -10.16 -14.77 -28.64
CA GLN A 324 -9.62 -16.14 -28.41
C GLN A 324 -8.08 -16.26 -28.48
N ALA A 325 -7.41 -15.27 -29.07
CA ALA A 325 -5.94 -15.18 -29.11
C ALA A 325 -5.32 -14.85 -27.74
N LEU A 326 -6.11 -14.31 -26.80
CA LEU A 326 -5.67 -13.97 -25.44
C LEU A 326 -5.69 -15.17 -24.47
N TYR A 327 -6.19 -16.33 -24.91
CA TYR A 327 -6.14 -17.56 -24.11
C TYR A 327 -4.70 -18.09 -24.06
N PRO A 328 -4.08 -18.16 -22.87
CA PRO A 328 -2.71 -18.61 -22.72
C PRO A 328 -2.60 -20.13 -22.93
N GLU A 329 -1.41 -20.62 -23.27
CA GLU A 329 -1.16 -22.06 -23.35
C GLU A 329 -1.25 -22.72 -21.96
N ASP A 330 -0.61 -22.08 -20.97
CA ASP A 330 -0.66 -22.42 -19.55
C ASP A 330 -1.16 -21.20 -18.75
N GLU A 331 -2.30 -21.36 -18.08
CA GLU A 331 -2.94 -20.27 -17.34
C GLU A 331 -2.30 -20.08 -15.95
N THR A 332 -1.04 -19.61 -15.95
CA THR A 332 -0.30 -19.31 -14.71
C THR A 332 -0.83 -18.08 -14.00
N TYR A 333 -0.25 -17.76 -12.83
CA TYR A 333 -0.54 -16.53 -12.07
C TYR A 333 -0.46 -15.25 -12.92
N TYR A 334 0.30 -15.29 -14.02
CA TYR A 334 0.55 -14.16 -14.90
C TYR A 334 -0.72 -13.68 -15.62
N TYR A 335 -1.67 -14.58 -15.90
CA TYR A 335 -2.84 -14.30 -16.74
C TYR A 335 -4.16 -14.16 -15.97
N ARG A 336 -4.17 -14.47 -14.68
CA ARG A 336 -5.39 -14.60 -13.88
C ARG A 336 -5.25 -14.03 -12.48
N THR A 337 -6.37 -13.95 -11.76
CA THR A 337 -6.38 -13.59 -10.34
C THR A 337 -5.81 -14.72 -9.46
N MET A 338 -5.11 -14.35 -8.38
CA MET A 338 -4.61 -15.25 -7.33
C MET A 338 -5.47 -15.17 -6.05
N PHE A 339 -5.05 -15.89 -5.00
CA PHE A 339 -5.65 -15.84 -3.67
C PHE A 339 -5.98 -14.40 -3.22
N ASP A 340 -7.23 -14.20 -2.79
CA ASP A 340 -7.87 -12.94 -2.42
C ASP A 340 -7.91 -11.81 -3.48
N GLU A 341 -7.24 -11.92 -4.64
CA GLU A 341 -7.36 -10.95 -5.75
C GLU A 341 -8.77 -10.96 -6.36
N VAL A 342 -9.42 -12.14 -6.39
CA VAL A 342 -10.83 -12.29 -6.80
C VAL A 342 -11.80 -11.39 -6.01
N TYR A 343 -11.42 -10.99 -4.80
CA TYR A 343 -12.18 -10.10 -3.94
C TYR A 343 -11.71 -8.65 -4.09
N HIS A 344 -10.42 -8.41 -3.82
CA HIS A 344 -9.89 -7.06 -3.71
C HIS A 344 -9.72 -6.37 -5.07
N ALA A 345 -9.20 -7.07 -6.10
CA ALA A 345 -9.05 -6.49 -7.43
C ALA A 345 -10.41 -6.26 -8.08
N ARG A 346 -11.35 -7.22 -7.90
CA ARG A 346 -12.74 -7.05 -8.33
C ARG A 346 -13.37 -5.81 -7.72
N THR A 347 -13.32 -5.63 -6.40
CA THR A 347 -13.96 -4.46 -5.78
C THR A 347 -13.21 -3.16 -6.04
N ALA A 348 -11.90 -3.21 -6.28
CA ALA A 348 -11.17 -2.05 -6.77
C ALA A 348 -11.65 -1.62 -8.18
N TYR A 349 -11.97 -2.58 -9.06
CA TYR A 349 -12.62 -2.29 -10.34
C TYR A 349 -14.04 -1.71 -10.15
N GLU A 350 -14.82 -2.27 -9.22
CA GLU A 350 -16.16 -1.76 -8.89
C GLU A 350 -16.09 -0.30 -8.41
N PHE A 351 -15.11 0.03 -7.56
CA PHE A 351 -14.85 1.41 -7.12
C PHE A 351 -14.41 2.34 -8.25
N ALA A 352 -13.69 1.83 -9.26
CA ALA A 352 -13.23 2.63 -10.39
C ALA A 352 -14.35 2.99 -11.37
N ASN A 353 -15.46 2.23 -11.36
CA ASN A 353 -16.55 2.32 -12.33
C ASN A 353 -17.92 2.57 -11.68
N ASP A 354 -17.96 2.93 -10.40
CA ASP A 354 -19.19 3.17 -9.63
C ASP A 354 -20.20 2.01 -9.68
N LEU A 355 -19.69 0.77 -9.64
CA LEU A 355 -20.50 -0.46 -9.68
C LEU A 355 -20.86 -0.96 -8.28
N PRO A 356 -21.90 -1.82 -8.15
CA PRO A 356 -22.22 -2.48 -6.89
C PRO A 356 -21.01 -3.18 -6.25
N ILE A 357 -20.83 -2.96 -4.95
CA ILE A 357 -19.65 -3.34 -4.19
C ILE A 357 -19.78 -4.78 -3.67
N TYR A 358 -18.85 -5.66 -4.06
CA TYR A 358 -18.81 -7.06 -3.67
C TYR A 358 -18.12 -7.30 -2.31
N GLU A 359 -16.87 -6.85 -2.16
CA GLU A 359 -16.07 -7.04 -0.95
C GLU A 359 -16.29 -5.87 0.01
N ASN A 360 -17.03 -6.13 1.10
CA ASN A 360 -17.33 -5.16 2.15
C ASN A 360 -16.91 -5.63 3.55
N THR A 361 -16.18 -6.74 3.67
CA THR A 361 -15.72 -7.29 4.95
C THR A 361 -14.50 -6.54 5.49
N HIS A 362 -13.89 -5.67 4.69
CA HIS A 362 -12.78 -4.80 5.09
C HIS A 362 -13.04 -3.32 4.78
N PRO A 363 -12.44 -2.41 5.57
CA PRO A 363 -12.46 -0.99 5.27
C PRO A 363 -11.99 -0.65 3.84
N PRO A 364 -12.46 0.46 3.23
CA PRO A 364 -12.35 0.64 1.78
C PRO A 364 -10.97 1.06 1.26
N LEU A 365 -10.13 1.74 2.06
CA LEU A 365 -8.96 2.47 1.55
C LEU A 365 -7.97 1.58 0.78
N GLY A 366 -7.77 0.33 1.19
CA GLY A 366 -6.88 -0.59 0.47
C GLY A 366 -7.35 -0.84 -0.96
N LYS A 367 -8.66 -1.06 -1.14
CA LYS A 367 -9.29 -1.28 -2.45
C LYS A 367 -9.28 -0.01 -3.30
N THR A 368 -9.45 1.16 -2.67
CA THR A 368 -9.24 2.47 -3.32
C THR A 368 -7.80 2.66 -3.81
N ILE A 369 -6.80 2.16 -3.08
CA ILE A 369 -5.40 2.23 -3.55
C ILE A 369 -5.19 1.28 -4.72
N ILE A 370 -5.74 0.07 -4.71
CA ILE A 370 -5.68 -0.88 -5.85
C ILE A 370 -6.32 -0.27 -7.09
N SER A 371 -7.45 0.45 -6.95
CA SER A 371 -8.17 1.00 -8.09
C SER A 371 -7.37 2.04 -8.87
N ILE A 372 -6.42 2.73 -8.22
CA ILE A 372 -5.46 3.62 -8.90
C ILE A 372 -4.64 2.84 -9.93
N GLY A 373 -4.15 1.65 -9.58
CA GLY A 373 -3.39 0.80 -10.50
C GLY A 373 -4.24 0.32 -11.68
N ILE A 374 -5.47 -0.09 -11.41
CA ILE A 374 -6.44 -0.49 -12.45
C ILE A 374 -6.73 0.66 -13.41
N LYS A 375 -6.98 1.87 -12.89
CA LYS A 375 -7.22 3.04 -13.75
C LYS A 375 -6.01 3.37 -14.61
N MET A 376 -4.79 3.18 -14.09
CA MET A 376 -3.54 3.51 -14.80
C MET A 376 -3.18 2.52 -15.90
N PHE A 377 -3.46 1.24 -15.71
CA PHE A 377 -2.97 0.19 -16.60
C PHE A 377 -4.06 -0.71 -17.18
N GLY A 378 -5.32 -0.47 -16.83
CA GLY A 378 -6.45 -1.32 -17.17
C GLY A 378 -6.73 -2.39 -16.12
N MET A 379 -7.90 -3.01 -16.25
CA MET A 379 -8.30 -4.16 -15.43
C MET A 379 -7.59 -5.41 -15.94
N ASN A 380 -6.33 -5.60 -15.55
CA ASN A 380 -5.51 -6.77 -15.88
C ASN A 380 -4.54 -7.10 -14.72
N PRO A 381 -3.95 -8.31 -14.69
CA PRO A 381 -2.99 -8.73 -13.66
C PRO A 381 -1.92 -7.71 -13.31
N PHE A 382 -1.33 -7.06 -14.30
CA PHE A 382 -0.35 -6.01 -14.05
C PHE A 382 -0.97 -4.82 -13.29
N GLY A 383 -2.11 -4.30 -13.77
CA GLY A 383 -2.74 -3.09 -13.26
C GLY A 383 -3.19 -3.21 -11.82
N TRP A 384 -3.88 -4.28 -11.44
CA TRP A 384 -4.34 -4.44 -10.06
C TRP A 384 -3.22 -4.76 -9.07
N ARG A 385 -2.11 -5.37 -9.51
CA ARG A 385 -0.95 -5.66 -8.64
C ARG A 385 0.01 -4.48 -8.49
N PHE A 386 -0.03 -3.51 -9.41
CA PHE A 386 0.95 -2.42 -9.47
C PHE A 386 1.10 -1.66 -8.15
N MET A 387 -0.02 -1.27 -7.53
CA MET A 387 0.01 -0.48 -6.30
C MET A 387 0.50 -1.28 -5.08
N SER A 388 0.33 -2.61 -5.09
CA SER A 388 0.97 -3.48 -4.09
C SER A 388 2.49 -3.40 -4.16
N VAL A 389 3.07 -3.37 -5.38
CA VAL A 389 4.54 -3.28 -5.57
C VAL A 389 5.04 -1.93 -5.10
N VAL A 390 4.31 -0.85 -5.38
CA VAL A 390 4.65 0.51 -4.91
C VAL A 390 4.66 0.55 -3.38
N CYS A 391 3.62 0.02 -2.72
CA CYS A 391 3.55 -0.07 -1.26
C CYS A 391 4.68 -0.92 -0.69
N GLY A 392 4.94 -2.10 -1.26
CA GLY A 392 6.05 -2.98 -0.90
C GLY A 392 7.40 -2.29 -0.96
N SER A 393 7.66 -1.56 -2.04
CA SER A 393 8.89 -0.80 -2.26
C SER A 393 9.08 0.33 -1.24
N PHE A 394 7.99 0.92 -0.79
CA PHE A 394 8.03 1.96 0.24
C PHE A 394 8.34 1.40 1.64
N ILE A 395 7.93 0.15 1.95
CA ILE A 395 8.34 -0.53 3.19
C ILE A 395 9.86 -0.62 3.28
N VAL A 396 10.56 -0.88 2.16
CA VAL A 396 12.03 -0.91 2.11
C VAL A 396 12.64 0.42 2.56
N THR A 397 12.10 1.54 2.07
CA THR A 397 12.52 2.90 2.51
C THR A 397 12.25 3.09 4.00
N LEU A 398 11.05 2.73 4.46
CA LEU A 398 10.63 2.93 5.85
C LEU A 398 11.48 2.10 6.82
N VAL A 399 11.79 0.84 6.48
CA VAL A 399 12.63 -0.02 7.31
C VAL A 399 14.05 0.51 7.39
N TYR A 400 14.65 1.00 6.29
CA TYR A 400 15.94 1.69 6.34
C TYR A 400 15.89 2.90 7.28
N ALA A 401 14.89 3.76 7.08
CA ALA A 401 14.72 4.99 7.87
C ALA A 401 14.54 4.69 9.36
N PHE A 402 13.74 3.68 9.68
CA PHE A 402 13.48 3.26 11.06
C PHE A 402 14.71 2.62 11.69
N ALA A 403 15.38 1.71 10.98
CA ALA A 403 16.62 1.09 11.43
C ALA A 403 17.71 2.15 11.70
N LEU A 404 17.88 3.13 10.81
CA LEU A 404 18.85 4.22 11.02
C LEU A 404 18.51 5.03 12.27
N ARG A 405 17.22 5.34 12.47
CA ARG A 405 16.72 6.11 13.61
C ARG A 405 16.94 5.41 14.96
N ILE A 406 16.78 4.09 15.03
CA ILE A 406 16.93 3.32 16.27
C ILE A 406 18.36 2.84 16.51
N THR A 407 19.19 2.69 15.47
CA THR A 407 20.57 2.20 15.61
C THR A 407 21.63 3.31 15.59
N GLY A 408 21.30 4.46 15.00
CA GLY A 408 22.26 5.52 14.66
C GLY A 408 23.33 5.09 13.64
N SER A 409 23.19 3.91 13.02
CA SER A 409 24.23 3.27 12.19
C SER A 409 23.71 3.01 10.77
N ARG A 410 24.37 3.62 9.78
CA ARG A 410 24.07 3.37 8.35
C ARG A 410 24.30 1.92 7.97
N GLU A 411 25.36 1.31 8.47
CA GLU A 411 25.65 -0.11 8.18
C GLU A 411 24.50 -1.01 8.65
N CYS A 412 23.95 -0.73 9.84
CA CYS A 412 22.82 -1.49 10.38
C CYS A 412 21.50 -1.17 9.64
N ALA A 413 21.34 0.05 9.14
CA ALA A 413 20.19 0.44 8.33
C ALA A 413 20.21 -0.22 6.94
N VAL A 414 21.36 -0.23 6.26
CA VAL A 414 21.56 -0.98 5.01
C VAL A 414 21.32 -2.47 5.24
N PHE A 415 21.85 -3.02 6.33
CA PHE A 415 21.62 -4.41 6.68
C PHE A 415 20.13 -4.74 6.88
N ALA A 416 19.38 -3.90 7.60
CA ALA A 416 17.93 -4.06 7.76
C ALA A 416 17.19 -3.95 6.41
N MET A 417 17.58 -3.00 5.57
CA MET A 417 17.03 -2.82 4.23
C MET A 417 17.22 -4.06 3.36
N LEU A 418 18.43 -4.65 3.36
CA LEU A 418 18.71 -5.88 2.61
C LEU A 418 17.87 -7.06 3.11
N LEU A 419 17.76 -7.25 4.43
CA LEU A 419 16.90 -8.30 4.99
C LEU A 419 15.44 -8.12 4.57
N GLN A 420 14.93 -6.89 4.62
CA GLN A 420 13.56 -6.57 4.18
C GLN A 420 13.37 -6.85 2.69
N MET A 421 14.30 -6.44 1.82
CA MET A 421 14.22 -6.68 0.38
C MET A 421 14.20 -8.15 0.01
N THR A 422 14.87 -8.99 0.80
CA THR A 422 14.94 -10.44 0.59
C THR A 422 13.92 -11.21 1.43
N GLU A 423 13.01 -10.53 2.12
CA GLU A 423 12.02 -11.21 2.94
C GLU A 423 10.90 -11.79 2.06
N PHE A 424 10.66 -13.08 2.21
CA PHE A 424 9.83 -13.89 1.31
C PHE A 424 8.39 -13.39 1.31
N MET A 425 7.77 -13.26 2.49
CA MET A 425 6.38 -12.84 2.60
C MET A 425 6.18 -11.39 2.14
N HIS A 426 7.17 -10.53 2.41
CA HIS A 426 7.15 -9.15 1.96
C HIS A 426 7.22 -9.07 0.44
N PHE A 427 8.10 -9.84 -0.20
CA PHE A 427 8.19 -9.90 -1.65
C PHE A 427 6.91 -10.45 -2.29
N THR A 428 6.42 -11.61 -1.83
CA THR A 428 5.21 -12.24 -2.38
C THR A 428 4.00 -11.31 -2.24
N LEU A 429 3.71 -10.79 -1.05
CA LEU A 429 2.56 -9.90 -0.84
C LEU A 429 2.71 -8.52 -1.49
N SER A 430 3.93 -8.11 -1.87
CA SER A 430 4.12 -6.95 -2.73
C SER A 430 3.66 -7.19 -4.17
N ARG A 431 3.55 -8.45 -4.60
CA ARG A 431 3.18 -8.84 -5.97
C ARG A 431 1.76 -9.38 -6.11
N ILE A 432 1.00 -9.44 -5.01
CA ILE A 432 -0.41 -9.85 -5.02
C ILE A 432 -1.26 -8.62 -4.69
N ALA A 433 -2.39 -8.43 -5.37
CA ALA A 433 -3.34 -7.35 -5.09
C ALA A 433 -4.18 -7.61 -3.84
N THR A 434 -3.52 -7.71 -2.68
CA THR A 434 -4.15 -7.78 -1.36
C THR A 434 -3.94 -6.49 -0.58
N ILE A 435 -4.86 -6.20 0.34
CA ILE A 435 -4.80 -5.00 1.17
C ILE A 435 -3.76 -5.08 2.30
N ASP A 436 -3.16 -6.24 2.53
CA ASP A 436 -2.24 -6.50 3.65
C ASP A 436 -0.93 -5.71 3.53
N ILE A 437 -0.35 -5.64 2.33
CA ILE A 437 0.89 -4.87 2.10
C ILE A 437 0.66 -3.36 2.31
N MET A 438 -0.54 -2.87 1.98
CA MET A 438 -0.94 -1.48 2.20
C MET A 438 -1.11 -1.18 3.69
N ALA A 439 -1.74 -2.09 4.44
CA ALA A 439 -1.86 -1.97 5.89
C ALA A 439 -0.47 -1.98 6.56
N ALA A 440 0.44 -2.86 6.11
CA ALA A 440 1.79 -2.97 6.63
C ALA A 440 2.60 -1.67 6.49
N VAL A 441 2.52 -1.00 5.32
CA VAL A 441 3.13 0.33 5.10
C VAL A 441 2.73 1.31 6.21
N PHE A 442 1.42 1.49 6.41
CA PHE A 442 0.93 2.48 7.35
C PHE A 442 1.24 2.10 8.79
N ILE A 443 1.16 0.82 9.15
CA ILE A 443 1.49 0.36 10.50
C ILE A 443 2.97 0.55 10.84
N ILE A 444 3.88 0.26 9.91
CA ILE A 444 5.32 0.49 10.11
C ILE A 444 5.59 2.00 10.24
N ALA A 445 4.90 2.82 9.44
CA ALA A 445 4.98 4.27 9.53
C ALA A 445 4.47 4.80 10.88
N MET A 446 3.42 4.20 11.47
CA MET A 446 2.92 4.58 12.80
C MET A 446 4.04 4.47 13.85
N PHE A 447 4.66 3.28 13.95
CA PHE A 447 5.75 3.07 14.90
C PHE A 447 6.96 3.96 14.61
N TYR A 448 7.29 4.20 13.34
CA TYR A 448 8.38 5.10 12.94
C TYR A 448 8.12 6.54 13.40
N PHE A 449 6.95 7.11 13.10
CA PHE A 449 6.64 8.50 13.42
C PHE A 449 6.46 8.71 14.91
N MET A 450 5.87 7.77 15.64
CA MET A 450 5.84 7.83 17.11
C MET A 450 7.25 7.78 17.69
N THR A 451 8.14 6.93 17.17
CA THR A 451 9.55 6.91 17.58
C THR A 451 10.22 8.26 17.33
N ALA A 452 10.00 8.83 16.15
CA ALA A 452 10.54 10.13 15.78
C ALA A 452 10.01 11.26 16.67
N PHE A 453 8.72 11.23 17.01
CA PHE A 453 8.10 12.15 17.95
C PHE A 453 8.71 11.99 19.34
N MET A 454 8.83 10.78 19.89
CA MET A 454 9.38 10.56 21.22
C MET A 454 10.85 10.98 21.35
N GLN A 455 11.61 10.93 20.25
CA GLN A 455 13.02 11.36 20.19
C GLN A 455 13.18 12.88 20.06
N THR A 456 12.29 13.55 19.32
CA THR A 456 12.49 14.95 18.90
C THR A 456 11.45 15.93 19.42
N GLU A 457 10.30 15.42 19.86
CA GLU A 457 9.09 16.14 20.27
C GLU A 457 8.50 17.09 19.21
N LYS A 458 8.94 16.95 17.95
CA LYS A 458 8.42 17.74 16.84
C LYS A 458 6.97 17.33 16.56
N ARG A 459 6.02 18.25 16.75
CA ARG A 459 4.58 18.03 16.56
C ARG A 459 4.20 17.54 15.15
N ALA A 460 5.03 17.86 14.16
CA ALA A 460 4.85 17.35 12.80
C ALA A 460 4.88 15.80 12.75
N TYR A 461 5.73 15.14 13.54
CA TYR A 461 5.73 13.68 13.60
C TYR A 461 4.46 13.12 14.25
N LEU A 462 3.93 13.79 15.29
CA LEU A 462 2.68 13.41 15.93
C LEU A 462 1.49 13.52 14.96
N LEU A 463 1.46 14.58 14.16
CA LEU A 463 0.44 14.79 13.13
C LEU A 463 0.52 13.73 12.03
N LEU A 464 1.73 13.47 11.51
CA LEU A 464 1.95 12.44 10.49
C LEU A 464 1.56 11.05 11.02
N ASP A 465 1.90 10.75 12.27
CA ASP A 465 1.51 9.52 12.94
C ASP A 465 -0.02 9.36 13.02
N GLY A 466 -0.73 10.44 13.37
CA GLY A 466 -2.19 10.47 13.34
C GLY A 466 -2.81 10.21 11.96
N ILE A 467 -2.23 10.80 10.92
CA ILE A 467 -2.66 10.60 9.53
C ILE A 467 -2.46 9.13 9.10
N VAL A 468 -1.26 8.58 9.32
CA VAL A 468 -0.99 7.18 8.94
C VAL A 468 -1.75 6.18 9.83
N SER A 469 -2.05 6.53 11.08
CA SER A 469 -2.94 5.73 11.95
C SER A 469 -4.35 5.66 11.37
N GLY A 470 -4.89 6.79 10.93
CA GLY A 470 -6.16 6.84 10.20
C GLY A 470 -6.14 5.96 8.96
N ALA A 471 -5.11 6.11 8.12
CA ALA A 471 -4.95 5.31 6.91
C ALA A 471 -4.84 3.80 7.21
N ALA A 472 -4.05 3.39 8.20
CA ALA A 472 -3.91 1.98 8.59
C ALA A 472 -5.27 1.36 8.96
N ILE A 473 -6.05 2.04 9.80
CA ILE A 473 -7.38 1.57 10.23
C ILE A 473 -8.36 1.53 9.05
N SER A 474 -8.28 2.50 8.14
CA SER A 474 -9.10 2.56 6.92
C SER A 474 -8.73 1.52 5.85
N VAL A 475 -7.58 0.86 5.97
CA VAL A 475 -7.23 -0.32 5.15
C VAL A 475 -7.70 -1.59 5.84
N LYS A 476 -7.30 -1.82 7.09
CA LYS A 476 -7.60 -3.05 7.84
C LYS A 476 -7.59 -2.78 9.35
N TRP A 477 -8.50 -3.40 10.10
CA TRP A 477 -8.59 -3.22 11.55
C TRP A 477 -7.38 -3.73 12.35
N THR A 478 -6.43 -4.41 11.70
CA THR A 478 -5.09 -4.64 12.27
C THR A 478 -4.34 -3.35 12.60
N GLY A 479 -4.70 -2.22 11.96
CA GLY A 479 -4.23 -0.89 12.38
C GLY A 479 -4.65 -0.50 13.80
N ILE A 480 -5.80 -0.98 14.29
CA ILE A 480 -6.26 -0.76 15.68
C ILE A 480 -5.34 -1.51 16.66
N TYR A 481 -4.94 -2.73 16.29
CA TYR A 481 -4.02 -3.55 17.11
C TYR A 481 -2.66 -2.84 17.29
N ALA A 482 -2.12 -2.31 16.19
CA ALA A 482 -0.92 -1.48 16.22
C ALA A 482 -1.12 -0.21 17.06
N GLY A 483 -2.28 0.45 16.94
CA GLY A 483 -2.65 1.63 17.71
C GLY A 483 -2.66 1.38 19.23
N ALA A 484 -3.09 0.20 19.68
CA ALA A 484 -3.00 -0.17 21.09
C ALA A 484 -1.54 -0.27 21.57
N GLY A 485 -0.66 -0.89 20.77
CA GLY A 485 0.78 -0.91 21.06
C GLY A 485 1.41 0.48 21.10
N LEU A 486 1.03 1.32 20.15
CA LEU A 486 1.43 2.72 20.06
C LEU A 486 1.05 3.52 21.32
N ALA A 487 -0.18 3.33 21.80
CA ALA A 487 -0.69 3.97 23.01
C ALA A 487 0.12 3.56 24.25
N ILE A 488 0.47 2.28 24.38
CA ILE A 488 1.32 1.79 25.48
C ILE A 488 2.72 2.43 25.40
N ILE A 489 3.34 2.42 24.22
CA ILE A 489 4.66 3.02 23.98
C ILE A 489 4.65 4.50 24.37
N PHE A 490 3.65 5.24 23.91
CA PHE A 490 3.48 6.66 24.18
C PHE A 490 3.21 6.95 25.66
N LEU A 491 2.38 6.14 26.32
CA LEU A 491 2.11 6.27 27.75
C LEU A 491 3.38 6.06 28.59
N LEU A 492 4.17 5.02 28.27
CA LEU A 492 5.45 4.77 28.93
C LEU A 492 6.41 5.95 28.74
N TRP A 493 6.46 6.55 27.55
CA TRP A 493 7.23 7.77 27.31
C TRP A 493 6.74 8.95 28.18
N CYS A 494 5.42 9.18 28.23
CA CYS A 494 4.82 10.23 29.06
C CYS A 494 5.16 10.07 30.55
N LEU A 495 5.06 8.85 31.10
CA LEU A 495 5.37 8.55 32.50
C LEU A 495 6.85 8.82 32.81
N ASN A 496 7.76 8.33 31.98
CA ASN A 496 9.19 8.56 32.16
C ASN A 496 9.54 10.06 32.08
N LYS A 497 8.89 10.80 31.18
CA LYS A 497 9.09 12.24 31.04
C LYS A 497 8.61 13.02 32.28
N LYS A 498 7.45 12.67 32.85
CA LYS A 498 6.96 13.28 34.10
C LYS A 498 7.93 13.04 35.26
N ASN A 499 8.49 11.84 35.38
CA ASN A 499 9.46 11.50 36.42
C ASN A 499 10.76 12.32 36.27
N THR A 500 11.22 12.50 35.03
CA THR A 500 12.43 13.32 34.75
C THR A 500 12.22 14.80 35.08
N LEU A 501 11.02 15.33 34.82
CA LEU A 501 10.64 16.71 35.15
C LEU A 501 10.36 16.93 36.66
N GLY A 502 10.19 15.86 37.44
CA GLY A 502 9.91 15.91 38.88
C GLY A 502 11.12 15.64 39.77
N SER A 503 12.28 15.28 39.21
CA SER A 503 13.49 14.99 39.97
C SER A 503 14.25 16.28 40.33
N ASN A 504 14.65 16.45 41.59
CA ASN A 504 15.32 17.64 42.15
C ASN A 504 16.81 17.79 41.75
N ASP A 505 17.22 17.29 40.58
CA ASP A 505 18.60 17.45 40.11
C ASP A 505 18.82 18.90 39.62
N GLY A 506 19.47 19.70 40.47
CA GLY A 506 19.64 21.16 40.33
C GLY A 506 20.31 21.66 39.04
N ILE A 507 20.92 20.79 38.24
CA ILE A 507 21.58 21.13 36.97
C ILE A 507 20.60 21.02 35.78
N LEU A 508 19.67 20.06 35.80
CA LEU A 508 18.61 19.90 34.80
C LEU A 508 17.49 20.93 34.97
N ASN A 509 17.31 21.39 36.22
CA ASN A 509 16.32 22.40 36.57
C ASN A 509 16.51 23.68 35.75
N ASN A 510 17.76 24.15 35.55
CA ASN A 510 18.01 25.41 34.84
C ASN A 510 17.74 25.38 33.31
N LYS A 511 17.80 24.22 32.65
CA LYS A 511 17.51 24.10 31.20
C LYS A 511 16.01 23.92 30.93
N VAL A 512 15.34 23.14 31.78
CA VAL A 512 13.89 22.92 31.71
C VAL A 512 13.13 24.17 32.14
N ILE A 513 13.57 24.87 33.19
CA ILE A 513 12.97 26.15 33.65
C ILE A 513 13.11 27.25 32.58
N LYS A 514 14.18 27.25 31.77
CA LYS A 514 14.35 28.25 30.70
C LYS A 514 13.43 28.03 29.49
N MET A 515 13.02 26.79 29.19
CA MET A 515 12.04 26.49 28.11
C MET A 515 10.57 26.53 28.60
N ASN A 516 10.32 26.33 29.90
CA ASN A 516 8.97 26.32 30.49
C ASN A 516 8.53 27.66 31.10
N LYS A 517 9.33 28.73 30.98
CA LYS A 517 8.95 30.03 31.56
C LYS A 517 7.73 30.68 30.88
N ASP A 518 7.42 30.31 29.64
CA ASP A 518 6.36 30.97 28.86
C ASP A 518 5.01 30.24 28.85
N CYS A 519 4.96 28.95 29.24
CA CYS A 519 3.73 28.16 29.35
C CYS A 519 3.92 27.12 30.46
N GLY A 520 3.27 27.29 31.62
CA GLY A 520 3.47 26.43 32.78
C GLY A 520 3.31 24.93 32.49
N ARG A 521 3.94 24.06 33.30
CA ARG A 521 3.95 22.59 33.17
C ARG A 521 2.59 21.98 32.82
N ASN A 522 1.50 22.48 33.43
CA ASN A 522 0.14 22.00 33.16
C ASN A 522 -0.35 22.35 31.75
N ALA A 523 0.00 23.52 31.23
CA ALA A 523 -0.33 23.94 29.88
C ALA A 523 0.35 23.07 28.81
N TYR A 524 1.59 22.62 29.03
CA TYR A 524 2.26 21.66 28.13
C TYR A 524 1.46 20.36 28.00
N TRP A 525 1.08 19.76 29.14
CA TRP A 525 0.36 18.49 29.14
C TRP A 525 -1.07 18.61 28.60
N LEU A 526 -1.76 19.70 28.89
CA LEU A 526 -3.08 20.01 28.31
C LEU A 526 -2.99 20.15 26.78
N ARG A 527 -2.00 20.91 26.30
CA ARG A 527 -1.77 21.07 24.85
C ARG A 527 -1.42 19.76 24.17
N LEU A 528 -0.50 18.97 24.74
CA LEU A 528 -0.16 17.65 24.20
C LEU A 528 -1.39 16.73 24.20
N GLY A 529 -2.22 16.77 25.25
CA GLY A 529 -3.47 16.01 25.31
C GLY A 529 -4.45 16.40 24.20
N ALA A 530 -4.66 17.70 23.97
CA ALA A 530 -5.49 18.19 22.87
C ALA A 530 -4.94 17.81 21.49
N GLU A 531 -3.62 17.91 21.30
CA GLU A 531 -2.95 17.47 20.07
C GLU A 531 -3.11 15.95 19.84
N CYS A 532 -3.03 15.14 20.90
CA CYS A 532 -3.27 13.69 20.81
C CYS A 532 -4.72 13.38 20.46
N LEU A 533 -5.69 14.09 21.04
CA LEU A 533 -7.10 13.95 20.69
C LEU A 533 -7.33 14.26 19.20
N ALA A 534 -6.74 15.35 18.71
CA ALA A 534 -6.81 15.70 17.30
C ALA A 534 -6.15 14.62 16.41
N CYS A 535 -4.92 14.19 16.74
CA CYS A 535 -4.14 13.28 15.91
C CYS A 535 -4.62 11.83 15.94
N PHE A 536 -5.14 11.32 17.06
CA PHE A 536 -5.46 9.90 17.21
C PHE A 536 -6.95 9.59 17.32
N ILE A 537 -7.81 10.62 17.38
CA ILE A 537 -9.27 10.44 17.37
C ILE A 537 -9.88 11.19 16.17
N ILE A 538 -9.72 12.52 16.12
CA ILE A 538 -10.41 13.34 15.11
C ILE A 538 -9.91 13.05 13.69
N ILE A 539 -8.59 13.11 13.46
CA ILE A 539 -8.00 12.87 12.14
C ILE A 539 -8.28 11.45 11.64
N PRO A 540 -8.06 10.38 12.44
CA PRO A 540 -8.39 9.02 12.03
C PRO A 540 -9.88 8.84 11.70
N LEU A 541 -10.79 9.45 12.47
CA LEU A 541 -12.22 9.37 12.19
C LEU A 541 -12.58 10.04 10.87
N ILE A 542 -11.95 11.18 10.56
CA ILE A 542 -12.13 11.88 9.27
C ILE A 542 -11.62 10.99 8.13
N ILE A 543 -10.40 10.46 8.23
CA ILE A 543 -9.80 9.61 7.18
C ILE A 543 -10.62 8.32 6.99
N TYR A 544 -11.09 7.71 8.08
CA TYR A 544 -11.96 6.55 8.04
C TYR A 544 -13.27 6.87 7.33
N THR A 545 -13.94 7.97 7.70
CA THR A 545 -15.19 8.38 7.05
C THR A 545 -15.00 8.72 5.58
N LEU A 546 -13.91 9.42 5.23
CA LEU A 546 -13.59 9.76 3.83
C LEU A 546 -13.29 8.53 2.98
N SER A 547 -12.82 7.42 3.57
CA SER A 547 -12.65 6.18 2.81
C SER A 547 -13.97 5.57 2.34
N TYR A 548 -15.13 5.96 2.91
CA TYR A 548 -16.46 5.49 2.49
C TYR A 548 -17.12 6.36 1.42
N VAL A 549 -16.40 7.28 0.79
CA VAL A 549 -16.95 8.12 -0.29
C VAL A 549 -17.47 7.27 -1.45
N GLN A 550 -16.75 6.22 -1.85
CA GLN A 550 -17.18 5.32 -2.93
C GLN A 550 -18.48 4.59 -2.57
N PHE A 551 -18.64 4.17 -1.31
CA PHE A 551 -19.90 3.58 -0.85
C PHE A 551 -21.06 4.55 -0.96
N ALA A 552 -20.84 5.82 -0.60
CA ALA A 552 -21.88 6.86 -0.70
C ALA A 552 -22.19 7.27 -2.15
N GLN A 553 -21.26 7.06 -3.10
CA GLN A 553 -21.50 7.28 -4.53
C GLN A 553 -22.37 6.19 -5.14
N VAL A 554 -22.07 4.92 -4.85
CA VAL A 554 -22.80 3.76 -5.38
C VAL A 554 -24.15 3.59 -4.68
N TYR A 555 -24.20 3.77 -3.36
CA TYR A 555 -25.38 3.58 -2.53
C TYR A 555 -25.86 4.91 -1.96
N THR A 556 -26.71 5.59 -2.72
CA THR A 556 -27.21 6.93 -2.40
C THR A 556 -28.31 6.94 -1.34
N ASP A 557 -28.73 5.78 -0.82
CA ASP A 557 -29.71 5.65 0.26
C ASP A 557 -29.17 6.13 1.62
N LYS A 558 -27.85 6.24 1.75
CA LYS A 558 -27.14 6.60 2.97
C LYS A 558 -26.01 7.58 2.70
N ASN A 559 -25.73 8.45 3.67
CA ASN A 559 -24.52 9.25 3.65
C ASN A 559 -23.28 8.43 4.11
N ALA A 560 -22.08 9.01 3.94
CA ALA A 560 -20.83 8.33 4.29
C ALA A 560 -20.75 7.86 5.76
N ILE A 561 -21.32 8.61 6.71
CA ILE A 561 -21.31 8.25 8.14
C ILE A 561 -22.22 7.06 8.40
N GLU A 562 -23.40 7.03 7.78
CA GLU A 562 -24.33 5.91 7.87
C GLU A 562 -23.73 4.64 7.26
N HIS A 563 -22.98 4.76 6.17
CA HIS A 563 -22.20 3.66 5.58
C HIS A 563 -21.09 3.16 6.51
N VAL A 564 -20.34 4.07 7.15
CA VAL A 564 -19.35 3.71 8.18
C VAL A 564 -19.98 2.85 9.29
N ILE A 565 -21.11 3.28 9.83
CA ILE A 565 -21.78 2.60 10.95
C ILE A 565 -22.36 1.26 10.49
N SER A 566 -23.09 1.25 9.37
CA SER A 566 -23.75 0.04 8.89
C SER A 566 -22.75 -1.02 8.42
N ASN A 567 -21.73 -0.64 7.65
CA ASN A 567 -20.67 -1.56 7.26
C ASN A 567 -19.81 -1.98 8.46
N GLY A 568 -19.56 -1.09 9.42
CA GLY A 568 -18.88 -1.44 10.67
C GLY A 568 -19.58 -2.58 11.43
N LYS A 569 -20.92 -2.55 11.51
CA LYS A 569 -21.71 -3.64 12.09
C LYS A 569 -21.62 -4.93 11.26
N LEU A 570 -21.67 -4.81 9.93
CA LEU A 570 -21.53 -5.95 9.01
C LEU A 570 -20.17 -6.62 9.19
N MET A 571 -19.07 -5.86 9.13
CA MET A 571 -17.71 -6.35 9.32
C MET A 571 -17.54 -7.04 10.67
N LEU A 572 -18.06 -6.46 11.75
CA LEU A 572 -17.98 -7.07 13.08
C LEU A 572 -18.77 -8.40 13.15
N SER A 573 -19.98 -8.44 12.56
CA SER A 573 -20.78 -9.67 12.49
C SER A 573 -20.12 -10.75 11.63
N TYR A 574 -19.50 -10.37 10.51
CA TYR A 574 -18.75 -11.28 9.66
C TYR A 574 -17.55 -11.87 10.42
N HIS A 575 -16.64 -11.02 10.90
CA HIS A 575 -15.41 -11.48 11.55
C HIS A 575 -15.62 -12.23 12.87
N SER A 576 -16.77 -12.07 13.53
CA SER A 576 -17.11 -12.85 14.74
C SER A 576 -17.65 -14.25 14.45
N LYS A 577 -18.09 -14.54 13.21
CA LYS A 577 -18.80 -15.79 12.85
C LYS A 577 -18.10 -16.63 11.78
N THR A 578 -17.13 -16.07 11.05
CA THR A 578 -16.50 -16.76 9.91
C THR A 578 -15.57 -17.90 10.34
N ILE A 579 -16.13 -19.09 10.51
CA ILE A 579 -15.39 -20.33 10.74
C ILE A 579 -15.72 -21.27 9.57
N PHE A 580 -14.70 -21.64 8.81
CA PHE A 580 -14.79 -22.59 7.71
C PHE A 580 -13.49 -23.37 7.58
N GLU A 581 -13.58 -24.61 7.09
CA GLU A 581 -12.40 -25.41 6.81
C GLU A 581 -11.68 -24.89 5.57
N HIS A 582 -10.37 -24.66 5.69
CA HIS A 582 -9.54 -24.29 4.56
C HIS A 582 -8.17 -24.98 4.65
N PRO A 583 -7.69 -25.65 3.59
CA PRO A 583 -6.47 -26.47 3.63
C PRO A 583 -5.22 -25.67 3.96
N TYR A 584 -5.21 -24.35 3.71
CA TYR A 584 -4.08 -23.45 4.00
C TYR A 584 -4.28 -22.57 5.25
N ALA A 585 -5.40 -22.71 5.97
CA ALA A 585 -5.57 -22.00 7.24
C ALA A 585 -4.45 -22.39 8.23
N SER A 586 -3.98 -21.41 9.00
CA SER A 586 -2.92 -21.59 10.01
C SER A 586 -3.15 -20.67 11.20
N GLU A 587 -2.88 -21.18 12.38
CA GLU A 587 -3.05 -20.46 13.65
C GLU A 587 -1.88 -19.54 13.96
N TRP A 588 -2.12 -18.54 14.82
CA TRP A 588 -1.13 -17.50 15.14
C TRP A 588 0.23 -18.01 15.64
N TYR A 589 0.22 -19.13 16.37
CA TYR A 589 1.45 -19.73 16.92
C TYR A 589 2.23 -20.52 15.86
N GLU A 590 1.59 -20.90 14.75
CA GLU A 590 2.25 -21.57 13.63
C GLU A 590 3.06 -20.58 12.80
N TRP A 591 2.61 -19.32 12.70
CA TRP A 591 3.28 -18.25 11.96
C TRP A 591 4.65 -17.91 12.54
N ILE A 592 4.80 -17.98 13.87
CA ILE A 592 6.07 -17.69 14.57
C ILE A 592 7.21 -18.57 14.09
N PHE A 593 6.90 -19.83 13.72
CA PHE A 593 7.89 -20.80 13.25
C PHE A 593 7.77 -21.08 11.75
N ASP A 594 6.89 -20.35 11.05
CA ASP A 594 6.56 -20.57 9.65
C ASP A 594 6.21 -22.04 9.36
N LYS A 595 5.39 -22.68 10.20
CA LYS A 595 5.14 -24.13 10.09
C LYS A 595 4.48 -24.55 8.77
N LYS A 596 3.75 -23.62 8.13
CA LYS A 596 2.86 -23.90 7.02
C LYS A 596 2.82 -22.73 6.04
N SER A 597 3.03 -23.01 4.77
CA SER A 597 2.88 -22.02 3.69
C SER A 597 1.42 -21.87 3.28
N LEU A 598 1.07 -20.68 2.79
CA LEU A 598 -0.13 -20.44 2.01
C LEU A 598 0.22 -20.55 0.53
N LEU A 599 -0.51 -21.37 -0.24
CA LEU A 599 -0.34 -21.46 -1.69
C LEU A 599 -1.34 -20.51 -2.36
N ASP A 600 -0.84 -19.43 -2.96
CA ASP A 600 -1.65 -18.37 -3.55
C ASP A 600 -2.08 -18.69 -4.98
N ALA A 601 -1.22 -19.40 -5.72
CA ALA A 601 -1.49 -19.88 -7.07
C ALA A 601 -0.66 -21.14 -7.37
N LEU A 602 -1.23 -22.05 -8.16
CA LEU A 602 -0.56 -23.25 -8.65
C LEU A 602 -1.01 -23.55 -10.08
N THR A 603 -0.04 -23.83 -10.95
CA THR A 603 -0.26 -24.32 -12.31
C THR A 603 0.76 -25.41 -12.60
N VAL A 604 0.28 -26.54 -13.13
CA VAL A 604 1.14 -27.58 -13.71
C VAL A 604 1.10 -27.33 -15.21
N ASN A 605 2.22 -26.88 -15.77
CA ASN A 605 2.32 -26.57 -17.18
C ASN A 605 2.29 -27.85 -18.02
N ARG A 606 1.98 -27.74 -19.30
CA ARG A 606 1.91 -28.90 -20.23
C ARG A 606 3.20 -29.68 -20.34
N ASP A 607 4.35 -29.02 -20.20
CA ASP A 607 5.68 -29.65 -20.20
C ASP A 607 6.04 -30.35 -18.87
N GLY A 608 5.16 -30.28 -17.86
CA GLY A 608 5.33 -30.86 -16.54
C GLY A 608 6.02 -29.95 -15.53
N SER A 609 6.48 -28.76 -15.94
CA SER A 609 7.01 -27.73 -15.03
C SER A 609 5.90 -27.15 -14.14
N ILE A 610 6.29 -26.55 -13.03
CA ILE A 610 5.37 -25.98 -12.03
C ILE A 610 5.60 -24.47 -11.95
N SER A 611 4.53 -23.70 -12.11
CA SER A 611 4.45 -22.30 -11.66
C SER A 611 3.61 -22.25 -10.39
N SER A 612 4.23 -21.88 -9.27
CA SER A 612 3.56 -21.72 -7.98
C SER A 612 3.91 -20.39 -7.34
N VAL A 613 2.93 -19.72 -6.74
CA VAL A 613 3.15 -18.55 -5.88
C VAL A 613 2.72 -18.94 -4.48
N ALA A 614 3.61 -18.78 -3.51
CA ALA A 614 3.35 -19.13 -2.11
C ALA A 614 3.80 -18.02 -1.14
N THR A 615 2.95 -17.77 -0.15
CA THR A 615 3.16 -16.82 0.92
C THR A 615 3.61 -17.55 2.19
N PHE A 616 4.84 -17.30 2.61
CA PHE A 616 5.47 -17.84 3.81
C PHE A 616 6.67 -16.95 4.22
N ALA A 617 7.18 -17.12 5.44
CA ALA A 617 8.24 -16.27 5.98
C ALA A 617 9.65 -16.75 5.57
N GLY A 618 10.56 -15.81 5.33
CA GLY A 618 11.97 -16.13 5.07
C GLY A 618 12.67 -16.68 6.32
N PRO A 619 13.39 -17.82 6.25
CA PRO A 619 14.02 -18.46 7.42
C PRO A 619 14.95 -17.56 8.23
N VAL A 620 15.69 -16.67 7.56
CA VAL A 620 16.61 -15.73 8.21
C VAL A 620 15.86 -14.75 9.10
N VAL A 621 14.75 -14.18 8.59
CA VAL A 621 13.95 -13.20 9.33
C VAL A 621 13.08 -13.89 10.37
N CYS A 622 12.44 -15.01 10.02
CA CYS A 622 11.58 -15.77 10.93
C CYS A 622 12.39 -16.30 12.13
N TRP A 623 13.35 -17.19 11.91
CA TRP A 623 14.07 -17.87 13.01
C TRP A 623 15.12 -16.97 13.65
N GLY A 624 15.83 -16.16 12.85
CA GLY A 624 16.72 -15.13 13.38
C GLY A 624 15.96 -14.07 14.17
N GLY A 625 14.73 -13.77 13.78
CA GLY A 625 13.81 -12.87 14.47
C GLY A 625 13.44 -13.37 15.86
N ILE A 626 13.20 -14.68 16.04
CA ILE A 626 12.93 -15.27 17.37
C ILE A 626 14.11 -15.03 18.31
N VAL A 627 15.34 -15.30 17.84
CA VAL A 627 16.56 -15.07 18.64
C VAL A 627 16.71 -13.60 18.98
N ALA A 628 16.49 -12.72 18.00
CA ALA A 628 16.52 -11.28 18.19
C ALA A 628 15.46 -10.81 19.19
N PHE A 629 14.24 -11.34 19.14
CA PHE A 629 13.15 -11.02 20.05
C PHE A 629 13.52 -11.32 21.51
N PHE A 630 14.06 -12.51 21.80
CA PHE A 630 14.53 -12.83 23.15
C PHE A 630 15.71 -11.96 23.59
N HIS A 631 16.61 -11.62 22.67
CA HIS A 631 17.67 -10.65 22.96
C HIS A 631 17.10 -9.25 23.29
N GLN A 632 16.05 -8.80 22.60
CA GLN A 632 15.35 -7.55 22.93
C GLN A 632 14.67 -7.62 24.29
N ILE A 633 14.01 -8.74 24.65
CA ILE A 633 13.46 -8.94 26.00
C ILE A 633 14.56 -8.84 27.05
N TYR A 634 15.70 -9.52 26.84
CA TYR A 634 16.84 -9.44 27.75
C TYR A 634 17.32 -7.99 27.92
N ARG A 635 17.47 -7.25 26.83
CA ARG A 635 17.93 -5.85 26.88
C ARG A 635 16.90 -4.92 27.52
N TRP A 636 15.61 -5.12 27.29
CA TRP A 636 14.56 -4.40 27.99
C TRP A 636 14.58 -4.71 29.49
N SER A 637 14.56 -5.99 29.89
CA SER A 637 14.41 -6.40 31.28
C SER A 637 15.67 -6.15 32.12
N VAL A 638 16.86 -6.42 31.56
CA VAL A 638 18.14 -6.36 32.28
C VAL A 638 18.89 -5.05 32.02
N LYS A 639 18.97 -4.61 30.75
CA LYS A 639 19.69 -3.38 30.40
C LYS A 639 18.80 -2.12 30.46
N LYS A 640 17.51 -2.29 30.77
CA LYS A 640 16.50 -1.22 30.82
C LYS A 640 16.46 -0.39 29.53
N ASP A 641 16.76 -1.05 28.41
CA ASP A 641 16.82 -0.39 27.11
C ASP A 641 15.42 -0.11 26.57
N ARG A 642 15.14 1.17 26.31
CA ARG A 642 13.83 1.67 25.91
C ARG A 642 13.51 1.41 24.44
N VAL A 643 14.53 1.36 23.58
CA VAL A 643 14.35 0.97 22.17
C VAL A 643 13.94 -0.49 22.10
N SER A 644 14.61 -1.36 22.86
CA SER A 644 14.24 -2.77 22.99
C SER A 644 12.80 -2.94 23.49
N ALA A 645 12.41 -2.17 24.53
CA ALA A 645 11.03 -2.19 25.04
C ALA A 645 10.01 -1.82 23.95
N MET A 646 10.28 -0.75 23.20
CA MET A 646 9.42 -0.29 22.11
C MET A 646 9.27 -1.35 21.02
N LEU A 647 10.37 -1.97 20.58
CA LEU A 647 10.32 -3.04 19.57
C LEU A 647 9.51 -4.24 20.08
N VAL A 648 9.72 -4.67 21.33
CA VAL A 648 8.98 -5.78 21.93
C VAL A 648 7.48 -5.47 22.01
N ILE A 649 7.10 -4.26 22.45
CA ILE A 649 5.69 -3.85 22.51
C ILE A 649 5.08 -3.77 21.11
N ALA A 650 5.81 -3.24 20.13
CA ALA A 650 5.35 -3.19 18.74
C ALA A 650 5.06 -4.60 18.21
N TYR A 651 6.01 -5.53 18.32
CA TYR A 651 5.81 -6.93 17.92
C TYR A 651 4.65 -7.60 18.68
N ALA A 652 4.62 -7.45 20.01
CA ALA A 652 3.58 -8.02 20.87
C ALA A 652 2.18 -7.51 20.48
N SER A 653 2.03 -6.22 20.20
CA SER A 653 0.75 -5.61 19.81
C SER A 653 0.21 -6.14 18.48
N LEU A 654 1.08 -6.65 17.60
CA LEU A 654 0.70 -7.20 16.31
C LEU A 654 0.35 -8.69 16.37
N ILE A 655 0.87 -9.43 17.35
CA ILE A 655 0.64 -10.88 17.48
C ILE A 655 -0.36 -11.26 18.58
N ILE A 656 -0.33 -10.62 19.74
CA ILE A 656 -1.17 -10.99 20.90
C ILE A 656 -2.67 -10.95 20.60
N PRO A 657 -3.21 -9.96 19.85
CA PRO A 657 -4.65 -9.95 19.54
C PRO A 657 -5.13 -11.22 18.86
N TRP A 658 -4.29 -11.87 18.03
CA TRP A 658 -4.64 -13.10 17.33
C TRP A 658 -4.84 -14.30 18.27
N MET A 659 -4.31 -14.26 19.50
CA MET A 659 -4.58 -15.29 20.52
C MET A 659 -6.07 -15.40 20.87
N PHE A 660 -6.79 -14.28 20.73
CA PHE A 660 -8.20 -14.14 21.07
C PHE A 660 -9.13 -14.28 19.86
N VAL A 661 -8.58 -14.30 18.65
CA VAL A 661 -9.35 -14.47 17.41
C VAL A 661 -9.53 -15.97 17.15
N LYS A 662 -10.79 -16.41 16.99
CA LYS A 662 -11.16 -17.83 16.80
C LYS A 662 -11.70 -18.15 15.39
N ARG A 663 -11.69 -17.17 14.50
CA ARG A 663 -12.13 -17.30 13.10
C ARG A 663 -11.03 -17.95 12.26
N THR A 664 -11.35 -18.43 11.07
CA THR A 664 -10.35 -18.95 10.12
C THR A 664 -9.36 -17.86 9.73
N VAL A 665 -8.06 -18.10 9.94
CA VAL A 665 -6.97 -17.14 9.70
C VAL A 665 -5.79 -17.79 8.95
N PHE A 666 -4.90 -16.93 8.45
CA PHE A 666 -3.83 -17.28 7.52
C PHE A 666 -2.53 -16.55 7.84
N ILE A 667 -1.42 -17.07 7.32
CA ILE A 667 -0.07 -16.61 7.64
C ILE A 667 0.24 -15.18 7.19
N TYR A 668 -0.41 -14.65 6.15
CA TYR A 668 -0.18 -13.28 5.69
C TYR A 668 -0.45 -12.21 6.78
N HIS A 669 -1.25 -12.53 7.80
CA HIS A 669 -1.45 -11.66 8.96
C HIS A 669 -0.16 -11.39 9.77
N TYR A 670 0.88 -12.21 9.56
CA TYR A 670 2.18 -12.08 10.21
C TYR A 670 3.16 -11.14 9.47
N LEU A 671 2.81 -10.64 8.28
CA LEU A 671 3.66 -9.77 7.45
C LEU A 671 4.29 -8.61 8.23
N THR A 672 3.47 -7.85 8.96
CA THR A 672 3.95 -6.67 9.69
C THR A 672 4.88 -7.07 10.84
N CYS A 673 4.65 -8.22 11.48
CA CYS A 673 5.54 -8.74 12.51
C CYS A 673 6.94 -9.00 11.96
N LEU A 674 7.05 -9.56 10.75
CA LEU A 674 8.34 -9.83 10.11
C LEU A 674 9.16 -8.55 9.88
N SER A 675 8.51 -7.45 9.50
CA SER A 675 9.18 -6.14 9.36
C SER A 675 9.71 -5.62 10.71
N ILE A 676 8.98 -5.85 11.81
CA ILE A 676 9.47 -5.53 13.16
C ILE A 676 10.63 -6.46 13.56
N LEU A 677 10.58 -7.75 13.20
CA LEU A 677 11.69 -8.69 13.44
C LEU A 677 12.96 -8.27 12.70
N VAL A 678 12.88 -7.78 11.47
CA VAL A 678 14.02 -7.20 10.74
C VAL A 678 14.68 -6.07 11.55
N LEU A 679 13.88 -5.17 12.12
CA LEU A 679 14.38 -4.10 12.99
C LEU A 679 15.03 -4.65 14.28
N MET A 680 14.43 -5.68 14.89
CA MET A 680 14.99 -6.36 16.06
C MET A 680 16.31 -7.05 15.76
N ILE A 681 16.46 -7.71 14.61
CA ILE A 681 17.70 -8.36 14.17
C ILE A 681 18.79 -7.30 14.01
N SER A 682 18.52 -6.23 13.25
CA SER A 682 19.47 -5.15 13.04
C SER A 682 19.91 -4.49 14.36
N TYR A 683 18.95 -4.20 15.24
CA TYR A 683 19.24 -3.60 16.53
C TYR A 683 19.96 -4.57 17.49
N SER A 684 19.70 -5.88 17.41
CA SER A 684 20.45 -6.91 18.14
C SER A 684 21.90 -6.96 17.72
N VAL A 685 22.18 -6.95 16.40
CA VAL A 685 23.54 -6.93 15.88
C VAL A 685 24.28 -5.66 16.30
N ARG A 686 23.61 -4.50 16.26
CA ARG A 686 24.15 -3.20 16.70
C ARG A 686 24.59 -3.19 18.17
N THR A 687 23.89 -3.92 19.03
CA THR A 687 23.99 -3.78 20.50
C THR A 687 24.62 -4.99 21.17
N GLY A 688 24.49 -6.18 20.58
CA GLY A 688 25.10 -7.43 21.04
C GLY A 688 26.56 -7.58 20.61
N ILE A 689 26.97 -6.99 19.48
CA ILE A 689 28.34 -7.11 18.95
C ILE A 689 29.09 -5.78 19.06
N ARG A 690 29.98 -5.69 20.06
CA ARG A 690 30.79 -4.49 20.34
C ARG A 690 31.90 -4.27 19.32
N ASP A 691 32.59 -5.34 18.93
CA ASP A 691 33.66 -5.29 17.94
C ASP A 691 33.09 -4.94 16.55
N GLY A 692 33.56 -3.82 15.98
CA GLY A 692 33.05 -3.32 14.71
C GLY A 692 33.32 -4.23 13.52
N SER A 693 34.50 -4.88 13.49
CA SER A 693 34.88 -5.80 12.41
C SER A 693 34.05 -7.08 12.44
N LYS A 694 33.87 -7.67 13.63
CA LYS A 694 33.00 -8.84 13.83
C LYS A 694 31.56 -8.50 13.50
N ARG A 695 31.06 -7.33 13.92
CA ARG A 695 29.70 -6.88 13.61
C ARG A 695 29.48 -6.78 12.10
N LYS A 696 30.40 -6.13 11.39
CA LYS A 696 30.35 -6.02 9.93
C LYS A 696 30.38 -7.39 9.25
N LYS A 697 31.25 -8.30 9.70
CA LYS A 697 31.31 -9.67 9.19
C LYS A 697 29.98 -10.41 9.38
N VAL A 698 29.37 -10.33 10.57
CA VAL A 698 28.07 -10.95 10.85
C VAL A 698 26.98 -10.38 9.93
N MET A 699 26.88 -9.05 9.81
CA MET A 699 25.89 -8.43 8.91
C MET A 699 26.05 -8.88 7.47
N ILE A 700 27.29 -8.90 6.95
CA ILE A 700 27.58 -9.33 5.58
C ILE A 700 27.21 -10.80 5.38
N VAL A 701 27.65 -11.69 6.28
CA VAL A 701 27.36 -13.13 6.16
C VAL A 701 25.86 -13.40 6.23
N THR A 702 25.15 -12.80 7.19
CA THR A 702 23.69 -12.95 7.27
C THR A 702 22.98 -12.41 6.03
N ALA A 703 23.40 -11.24 5.51
CA ALA A 703 22.82 -10.68 4.29
C ALA A 703 23.05 -11.58 3.07
N ILE A 704 24.26 -12.14 2.90
CA ILE A 704 24.58 -13.10 1.83
C ILE A 704 23.70 -14.34 1.94
N ILE A 705 23.54 -14.90 3.15
CA ILE A 705 22.66 -16.05 3.38
C ILE A 705 21.21 -15.69 3.01
N SER A 706 20.73 -14.53 3.43
CA SER A 706 19.38 -14.05 3.11
C SER A 706 19.15 -13.93 1.60
N ILE A 707 20.09 -13.34 0.87
CA ILE A 707 20.05 -13.20 -0.60
C ILE A 707 20.11 -14.58 -1.28
N ALA A 708 20.99 -15.48 -0.81
CA ALA A 708 21.13 -16.81 -1.38
C ALA A 708 19.85 -17.65 -1.20
N LEU A 709 19.24 -17.59 -0.01
CA LEU A 709 17.96 -18.26 0.24
C LEU A 709 16.82 -17.63 -0.58
N PHE A 710 16.77 -16.31 -0.67
CA PHE A 710 15.80 -15.63 -1.53
C PHE A 710 15.93 -16.06 -2.98
N ALA A 711 17.15 -16.13 -3.53
CA ALA A 711 17.39 -16.62 -4.87
C ALA A 711 16.97 -18.09 -5.05
N MET A 712 17.24 -18.94 -4.06
CA MET A 712 16.84 -20.36 -4.08
C MET A 712 15.32 -20.53 -4.09
N PHE A 713 14.61 -19.77 -3.25
CA PHE A 713 13.15 -19.82 -3.14
C PHE A 713 12.42 -18.91 -4.15
N TYR A 714 13.14 -18.07 -4.90
CA TYR A 714 12.56 -17.10 -5.83
C TYR A 714 11.49 -17.69 -6.75
N PRO A 715 11.65 -18.91 -7.33
CA PRO A 715 10.61 -19.48 -8.18
C PRO A 715 9.24 -19.60 -7.51
N VAL A 716 9.19 -20.11 -6.27
CA VAL A 716 7.92 -20.29 -5.53
C VAL A 716 7.38 -18.99 -4.91
N LEU A 717 8.20 -17.93 -4.86
CA LEU A 717 7.79 -16.60 -4.41
C LEU A 717 7.27 -15.73 -5.58
N SER A 718 7.84 -15.94 -6.77
CA SER A 718 7.58 -15.14 -7.97
C SER A 718 6.59 -15.76 -8.94
N GLY A 719 6.36 -17.08 -8.85
CA GLY A 719 5.62 -17.86 -9.84
C GLY A 719 6.46 -18.25 -11.06
N ALA A 720 7.79 -18.11 -11.02
CA ALA A 720 8.65 -18.55 -12.13
C ALA A 720 8.62 -20.08 -12.27
N ASP A 721 8.60 -20.55 -13.52
CA ASP A 721 8.51 -21.97 -13.83
C ASP A 721 9.78 -22.73 -13.43
N VAL A 722 9.59 -23.87 -12.77
CA VAL A 722 10.67 -24.78 -12.39
C VAL A 722 10.24 -26.25 -12.51
N PRO A 723 11.19 -27.18 -12.74
CA PRO A 723 10.90 -28.61 -12.65
C PRO A 723 10.33 -28.99 -11.28
N ARG A 724 9.36 -29.90 -11.26
CA ARG A 724 8.73 -30.41 -10.03
C ARG A 724 9.76 -31.00 -9.06
N GLU A 725 10.81 -31.63 -9.59
CA GLU A 725 11.90 -32.22 -8.82
C GLU A 725 12.65 -31.17 -7.99
N TYR A 726 12.85 -29.96 -8.52
CA TYR A 726 13.51 -28.87 -7.81
C TYR A 726 12.73 -28.49 -6.54
N ILE A 727 11.41 -28.36 -6.66
CA ILE A 727 10.54 -28.03 -5.53
C ILE A 727 10.62 -29.12 -4.45
N ASN A 728 10.48 -30.38 -4.85
CA ASN A 728 10.46 -31.51 -3.92
C ASN A 728 11.81 -31.76 -3.24
N ALA A 729 12.92 -31.59 -3.97
CA ALA A 729 14.26 -31.88 -3.46
C ALA A 729 14.90 -30.70 -2.71
N ALA A 730 14.74 -29.47 -3.20
CA ALA A 730 15.47 -28.31 -2.69
C ALA A 730 14.65 -27.40 -1.76
N LEU A 731 13.34 -27.27 -1.99
CA LEU A 731 12.52 -26.23 -1.34
C LEU A 731 11.68 -26.74 -0.17
N LYS A 732 11.35 -28.03 -0.13
CA LYS A 732 10.46 -28.61 0.89
C LYS A 732 11.18 -28.90 2.22
N TRP A 733 11.58 -27.83 2.91
CA TRP A 733 12.32 -27.94 4.18
C TRP A 733 11.45 -28.38 5.36
N LEU A 734 10.18 -27.96 5.39
CA LEU A 734 9.21 -28.34 6.40
C LEU A 734 8.04 -29.13 5.79
N PRO A 735 7.45 -30.10 6.50
CA PRO A 735 6.32 -30.89 6.00
C PRO A 735 5.09 -30.04 5.62
N GLY A 736 4.90 -28.90 6.30
CA GLY A 736 3.81 -27.96 6.03
C GLY A 736 4.08 -26.98 4.90
N TRP A 737 5.30 -26.94 4.35
CA TRP A 737 5.61 -26.14 3.16
C TRP A 737 5.17 -26.90 1.92
N ARG A 738 4.04 -26.48 1.38
CA ARG A 738 3.41 -27.09 0.20
C ARG A 738 3.44 -26.08 -0.94
N PHE A 739 4.11 -26.47 -2.01
CA PHE A 739 4.31 -25.67 -3.22
C PHE A 739 3.82 -26.39 -4.49
N VAL A 740 3.33 -27.63 -4.36
CA VAL A 740 2.73 -28.49 -5.40
C VAL A 740 1.56 -29.24 -4.79
#